data_AF-A0A919JG93-F1
#
_entry.id   AF-A0A919JG93-F1
#
_cell.length_a   1.000
_cell.length_b   1.000
_cell.length_c   1.000
_cell.angle_alpha   90.00
_cell.angle_beta   90.00
_cell.angle_gamma   90.00
#
_symmetry.space_group_name_H-M   'P 1'
#
loop_
_entity.id
_entity.type
_entity.pdbx_description
1 polymer ?
#
loop_
_entity_poly.entity_id
_entity_poly.type
_entity_poly.pdbx_seq_one_letter_code
_entity_poly.pdbx_strand_id
1 'polypeptide(L)'
;MPPTPHVPRSAPPGPAAPAPPAEAPGWETLELARHSAEAHATFQRLMTEAHLEYLRVIEALTGRPAEPARSAQPGHTAQPGRPGQPAGPSESAHSPSAHPSSVQRPPAPANAAAGRWSEPAPGANRRVWPGTGTERRAEPHLPEGRAGALPPATGTERRAEPLVPEGRAGVLPPAAGGERRAGAVPPAVPENRTGSPGPVTNPAAVPAQPDRHGAAVEPAVGDATATATDSTATTDSTATTDATGIAAATEPATPAEATAVAADSETITLAEPVADHPETPADRPPTATDTPTTPTDPAGLAHPGTDPEPPHPATAPPDGSADVDVVRLTMSWAQTPLGGLAPPGLHAGPVHVVDGGSGLGAAVAAELTARGLAAEVATHPGLGGVIFLGGMARPASTDEAIEAQLTALWLARNGKDRGIFVTVADTVSGRTGAWLGGLVGLVGAVGRERPSASAIAIECERGDRDPAAVAVLIADELTRGAGAQRVRVAADGTRSVGRLVSAGSGSPRERLIGPDSVIVASGEAHGFCGVALVELARATQCRLVLLGRTPLGAEPEHLAGAADEVSLMRKFAAGTGGPDGLAGMRLRARAVLAAREIRQTMAACEAAGAEARYVHADDRDADRLTAELDRVRAEWGPITGVLHCAEVVADRRPGEKSAADADRALGTHLAGLPALLAATAQDPLDTLLLFSSVTGWSGDLAQGAQALIGATLDRIAEAEQRRRPGCLVRSLAWDPADGAAPALSGDAGRGDAGAVPVHARAAAFVAELAVDGPAHVVLTPRSTVPDRAQPASVAVDAGTHPWLADHRPQDVAILPLAAGLGWMAAAARVREQDAVLTGVRVLRSVATEHPQTIGVTVFGREVWLSNDAGEPCFRAGFGAPGPDRDWRPAGDPARFPGSSVYAGRPLFHGPRLHVVRSLGEIGPEGVVGTVLGARAMGWPDDDLPVDLAALDGALQLSGVWAMDEHRPVLPLGVAECRIHRWGRLPGPALCIVADGRRDDRGARCDAALVGPDGELWAELLGIEFVAPLGVR
;
A
#
# COMPACT_ATOMS: atom_id res chain seq x y z
N MET A 1 63.45 57.42 -14.62
CA MET A 1 62.33 58.25 -15.10
C MET A 1 61.08 57.39 -15.06
N PRO A 2 60.02 57.76 -14.33
CA PRO A 2 60.00 58.47 -13.04
C PRO A 2 60.48 57.53 -11.88
N PRO A 3 60.41 57.92 -10.59
CA PRO A 3 60.81 57.07 -9.45
C PRO A 3 59.63 56.53 -8.62
N THR A 4 59.91 55.54 -7.76
CA THR A 4 58.99 54.97 -6.75
C THR A 4 58.80 55.89 -5.53
N PRO A 5 57.56 56.12 -5.05
CA PRO A 5 57.27 56.73 -3.74
C PRO A 5 56.61 55.74 -2.74
N HIS A 6 56.56 56.15 -1.47
CA HIS A 6 56.11 55.34 -0.32
C HIS A 6 54.60 55.14 -0.19
N VAL A 7 54.23 54.10 0.56
CA VAL A 7 52.88 53.86 1.13
C VAL A 7 52.52 54.91 2.18
N PRO A 8 51.33 55.57 2.08
CA PRO A 8 50.68 56.26 3.19
C PRO A 8 49.54 55.43 3.81
N ARG A 9 49.28 55.60 5.11
CA ARG A 9 48.11 55.03 5.81
C ARG A 9 46.83 55.79 5.45
N SER A 10 45.73 55.08 5.22
CA SER A 10 44.38 55.65 5.18
C SER A 10 43.72 55.67 6.57
N ALA A 11 42.78 56.61 6.76
CA ALA A 11 42.10 56.90 8.02
C ALA A 11 40.87 55.97 8.26
N PRO A 12 40.23 55.95 9.46
CA PRO A 12 39.23 54.94 9.79
C PRO A 12 37.85 55.19 9.16
N PRO A 13 37.02 54.14 9.01
CA PRO A 13 35.61 54.29 8.61
C PRO A 13 34.77 54.96 9.72
N GLY A 14 33.67 55.60 9.30
CA GLY A 14 32.71 56.24 10.21
C GLY A 14 31.81 55.25 10.97
N PRO A 15 30.95 55.74 11.88
CA PRO A 15 30.04 54.89 12.66
C PRO A 15 29.04 54.17 11.76
N ALA A 16 28.72 52.92 12.13
CA ALA A 16 27.75 52.10 11.42
C ALA A 16 26.32 52.65 11.54
N ALA A 17 25.51 52.42 10.51
CA ALA A 17 24.07 52.68 10.56
C ALA A 17 23.38 51.73 11.56
N PRO A 18 22.26 52.15 12.20
CA PRO A 18 21.50 51.26 13.08
C PRO A 18 20.93 50.07 12.31
N ALA A 19 20.90 48.90 12.96
CA ALA A 19 20.27 47.71 12.40
C ALA A 19 18.74 47.92 12.25
N PRO A 20 18.10 47.29 11.25
CA PRO A 20 16.63 47.29 11.16
C PRO A 20 16.02 46.58 12.38
N PRO A 21 14.77 46.92 12.76
CA PRO A 21 14.06 46.21 13.81
C PRO A 21 13.88 44.73 13.42
N ALA A 22 13.94 43.83 14.41
CA ALA A 22 13.64 42.43 14.19
C ALA A 22 12.19 42.26 13.71
N GLU A 23 11.99 41.49 12.65
CA GLU A 23 10.66 41.20 12.12
C GLU A 23 9.82 40.45 13.18
N ALA A 24 8.53 40.77 13.25
CA ALA A 24 7.61 40.01 14.08
C ALA A 24 7.56 38.55 13.59
N PRO A 25 7.46 37.54 14.48
CA PRO A 25 7.41 36.15 14.07
C PRO A 25 6.26 35.93 13.10
N GLY A 26 6.56 35.34 11.93
CA GLY A 26 5.59 35.07 10.89
C GLY A 26 4.41 34.25 11.39
N TRP A 27 3.26 34.39 10.73
CA TRP A 27 2.00 33.76 11.14
C TRP A 27 2.13 32.24 11.38
N GLU A 28 2.95 31.56 10.58
CA GLU A 28 3.29 30.13 10.70
C GLU A 28 3.94 29.78 12.05
N THR A 29 4.79 30.67 12.59
CA THR A 29 5.46 30.46 13.89
C THR A 29 4.48 30.61 15.06
N LEU A 30 3.50 31.52 14.92
CA LEU A 30 2.43 31.70 15.89
C LEU A 30 1.42 30.53 15.83
N GLU A 31 1.08 30.04 14.64
CA GLU A 31 0.30 28.83 14.44
C GLU A 31 0.99 27.58 15.02
N LEU A 32 2.30 27.43 14.80
CA LEU A 32 3.06 26.31 15.34
C LEU A 32 3.10 26.33 16.89
N ALA A 33 3.23 27.53 17.47
CA ALA A 33 3.14 27.71 18.92
C ALA A 33 1.72 27.43 19.45
N ARG A 34 0.67 27.87 18.75
CA ARG A 34 -0.73 27.60 19.08
C ARG A 34 -1.03 26.10 19.07
N HIS A 35 -0.70 25.41 17.98
CA HIS A 35 -0.90 23.96 17.86
C HIS A 35 -0.08 23.16 18.89
N SER A 36 1.14 23.60 19.23
CA SER A 36 1.94 22.98 20.30
C SER A 36 1.28 23.13 21.68
N ALA A 37 0.73 24.31 21.99
CA ALA A 37 -0.02 24.55 23.22
C ALA A 37 -1.34 23.75 23.28
N GLU A 38 -2.08 23.66 22.17
CA GLU A 38 -3.32 22.88 22.06
C GLU A 38 -3.08 21.36 22.17
N ALA A 39 -1.99 20.87 21.58
CA ALA A 39 -1.54 19.49 21.74
C ALA A 39 -1.15 19.20 23.20
N HIS A 40 -0.40 20.08 23.86
CA HIS A 40 -0.04 19.92 25.27
C HIS A 40 -1.27 19.96 26.18
N ALA A 41 -2.19 20.89 25.98
CA ALA A 41 -3.44 20.96 26.74
C ALA A 41 -4.31 19.71 26.54
N THR A 42 -4.31 19.13 25.34
CA THR A 42 -5.03 17.89 25.03
C THR A 42 -4.38 16.68 25.69
N PHE A 43 -3.04 16.61 25.70
CA PHE A 43 -2.30 15.58 26.44
C PHE A 43 -2.60 15.64 27.95
N GLN A 44 -2.59 16.83 28.56
CA GLN A 44 -2.91 17.00 29.99
C GLN A 44 -4.35 16.57 30.31
N ARG A 45 -5.33 16.86 29.42
CA ARG A 45 -6.71 16.37 29.55
C ARG A 45 -6.78 14.85 29.50
N LEU A 46 -6.18 14.22 28.49
CA LEU A 46 -6.18 12.77 28.32
C LEU A 46 -5.51 12.04 29.50
N MET A 47 -4.38 12.56 30.01
CA MET A 47 -3.73 12.01 31.21
C MET A 47 -4.62 12.14 32.46
N THR A 48 -5.38 13.23 32.59
CA THR A 48 -6.32 13.43 33.69
C THR A 48 -7.51 12.46 33.59
N GLU A 49 -8.10 12.32 32.40
CA GLU A 49 -9.20 11.39 32.13
C GLU A 49 -8.80 9.92 32.36
N ALA A 50 -7.63 9.50 31.87
CA ALA A 50 -7.10 8.17 32.10
C ALA A 50 -6.84 7.88 33.59
N HIS A 51 -6.38 8.88 34.35
CA HIS A 51 -6.19 8.74 35.80
C HIS A 51 -7.52 8.65 36.55
N LEU A 52 -8.52 9.47 36.18
CA LEU A 52 -9.86 9.40 36.75
C LEU A 52 -10.56 8.07 36.46
N GLU A 53 -10.41 7.52 35.25
CA GLU A 53 -10.96 6.22 34.89
C GLU A 53 -10.27 5.07 35.64
N TYR A 54 -8.94 5.14 35.82
CA TYR A 54 -8.20 4.23 36.68
C TYR A 54 -8.71 4.25 38.14
N LEU A 55 -9.00 5.44 38.69
CA LEU A 55 -9.60 5.57 40.02
C LEU A 55 -11.01 4.95 40.08
N ARG A 56 -11.91 5.29 39.15
CA ARG A 56 -13.26 4.70 39.05
C ARG A 56 -13.22 3.16 39.00
N VAL A 57 -12.28 2.59 38.25
CA VAL A 57 -12.08 1.13 38.18
C VAL A 57 -11.67 0.56 39.54
N ILE A 58 -10.80 1.24 40.30
CA ILE A 58 -10.45 0.82 41.67
C ILE A 58 -11.65 0.94 42.62
N GLU A 59 -12.44 2.00 42.53
CA GLU A 59 -13.64 2.17 43.36
C GLU A 59 -14.69 1.08 43.07
N ALA A 60 -14.93 0.78 41.79
CA ALA A 60 -15.85 -0.26 41.34
C ALA A 60 -15.40 -1.70 41.67
N LEU A 61 -14.12 -1.91 41.95
CA LEU A 61 -13.53 -3.20 42.37
C LEU A 61 -13.43 -3.34 43.90
N THR A 62 -13.23 -2.24 44.63
CA THR A 62 -12.99 -2.26 46.10
C THR A 62 -14.22 -1.86 46.93
N GLY A 63 -15.24 -1.24 46.32
CA GLY A 63 -16.43 -0.76 47.02
C GLY A 63 -16.18 0.43 47.95
N ARG A 64 -15.09 1.16 47.76
CA ARG A 64 -14.70 2.35 48.55
C ARG A 64 -14.13 3.44 47.65
N PRO A 65 -14.34 4.73 47.97
CA PRO A 65 -13.73 5.83 47.24
C PRO A 65 -12.20 5.85 47.43
N ALA A 66 -11.47 6.27 46.40
CA ALA A 66 -10.01 6.27 46.39
C ALA A 66 -9.44 7.67 46.73
N GLU A 67 -8.98 7.86 47.97
CA GLU A 67 -8.36 9.13 48.37
C GLU A 67 -7.01 9.37 47.66
N PRO A 68 -6.77 10.57 47.09
CA PRO A 68 -5.50 10.91 46.47
C PRO A 68 -4.41 11.11 47.53
N ALA A 69 -3.22 10.53 47.28
CA ALA A 69 -2.09 10.60 48.20
C ALA A 69 -1.59 12.04 48.38
N ARG A 70 -1.58 12.53 49.64
CA ARG A 70 -1.09 13.88 49.96
C ARG A 70 0.44 13.95 49.79
N SER A 71 0.90 14.80 48.86
CA SER A 71 2.32 15.13 48.69
C SER A 71 2.88 15.83 49.93
N ALA A 72 4.00 15.33 50.46
CA ALA A 72 4.73 16.00 51.54
C ALA A 72 5.39 17.31 51.01
N GLN A 73 5.29 18.39 51.79
CA GLN A 73 5.95 19.66 51.45
C GLN A 73 7.47 19.60 51.73
N PRO A 74 8.32 20.24 50.90
CA PRO A 74 9.77 20.27 51.13
C PRO A 74 10.14 21.27 52.24
N GLY A 75 10.76 20.76 53.31
CA GLY A 75 11.26 21.57 54.42
C GLY A 75 12.72 22.01 54.25
N HIS A 76 12.94 23.32 54.21
CA HIS A 76 14.15 24.06 54.58
C HIS A 76 15.56 23.41 54.45
N THR A 77 16.31 23.90 53.45
CA THR A 77 17.68 24.44 53.58
C THR A 77 18.62 23.81 54.62
N ALA A 78 19.58 23.00 54.16
CA ALA A 78 20.77 22.64 54.93
C ALA A 78 21.94 23.62 54.68
N GLN A 79 22.78 23.85 55.70
CA GLN A 79 24.14 24.39 55.56
C GLN A 79 25.16 23.39 56.15
N PRO A 80 26.40 23.29 55.62
CA PRO A 80 27.27 22.14 55.88
C PRO A 80 28.33 22.36 56.97
N GLY A 81 28.75 21.27 57.64
CA GLY A 81 29.84 21.29 58.64
C GLY A 81 30.50 19.92 58.86
N ARG A 82 31.81 19.84 58.61
CA ARG A 82 32.75 18.70 58.84
C ARG A 82 33.05 18.49 60.35
N PRO A 83 33.95 17.56 60.76
CA PRO A 83 34.01 16.09 60.54
C PRO A 83 34.28 15.30 61.84
N GLY A 84 34.27 13.94 61.84
CA GLY A 84 34.87 13.17 62.94
C GLY A 84 34.55 11.66 63.00
N GLN A 85 35.60 10.84 63.18
CA GLN A 85 35.58 9.40 63.53
C GLN A 85 35.57 9.22 65.08
N PRO A 86 35.40 8.01 65.71
CA PRO A 86 35.80 6.69 65.21
C PRO A 86 34.97 5.42 65.61
N ALA A 87 35.42 4.28 65.05
CA ALA A 87 35.36 2.89 65.55
C ALA A 87 34.03 2.08 65.56
N GLY A 88 34.15 0.80 65.18
CA GLY A 88 33.15 -0.29 65.33
C GLY A 88 33.58 -1.29 66.42
N PRO A 89 33.57 -2.63 66.22
CA PRO A 89 33.20 -3.45 65.03
C PRO A 89 31.67 -3.65 64.93
N SER A 90 31.00 -4.73 64.48
CA SER A 90 31.24 -6.17 64.10
C SER A 90 29.94 -6.69 63.41
N GLU A 91 29.81 -7.76 62.61
CA GLU A 91 30.69 -8.77 61.95
C GLU A 91 29.82 -9.58 60.92
N SER A 92 30.29 -10.48 60.04
CA SER A 92 31.65 -10.95 59.66
C SER A 92 31.75 -11.38 58.19
N ALA A 93 31.24 -12.56 57.80
CA ALA A 93 31.47 -13.24 56.50
C ALA A 93 30.15 -13.45 55.70
N HIS A 94 30.05 -13.30 54.36
CA HIS A 94 30.85 -13.81 53.20
C HIS A 94 30.63 -15.34 52.98
N SER A 95 30.10 -15.89 51.88
CA SER A 95 30.22 -15.67 50.39
C SER A 95 31.44 -16.39 49.76
N PRO A 96 31.47 -16.80 48.45
CA PRO A 96 30.40 -16.94 47.42
C PRO A 96 30.51 -18.20 46.46
N SER A 97 29.67 -18.21 45.38
CA SER A 97 29.94 -18.63 43.96
C SER A 97 30.21 -20.09 43.47
N ALA A 98 29.21 -20.64 42.75
CA ALA A 98 29.20 -21.09 41.32
C ALA A 98 30.11 -22.19 40.69
N HIS A 99 29.46 -23.30 40.22
CA HIS A 99 29.63 -24.04 38.93
C HIS A 99 30.98 -24.71 38.52
N PRO A 100 31.05 -25.60 37.46
CA PRO A 100 30.02 -26.31 36.65
C PRO A 100 30.18 -27.86 36.45
N SER A 101 29.18 -28.50 35.82
CA SER A 101 29.18 -29.67 34.89
C SER A 101 29.99 -30.98 35.12
N SER A 102 29.30 -32.14 35.12
CA SER A 102 29.49 -33.22 34.10
C SER A 102 28.56 -34.46 34.21
N VAL A 103 28.38 -35.08 33.03
CA VAL A 103 27.71 -36.34 32.59
C VAL A 103 27.79 -37.57 33.54
N GLN A 104 26.66 -38.32 33.74
CA GLN A 104 26.41 -39.69 33.18
C GLN A 104 24.98 -40.25 33.47
N ARG A 105 24.63 -41.43 32.90
CA ARG A 105 23.31 -42.11 32.98
C ARG A 105 23.34 -43.41 33.83
N PRO A 106 22.19 -44.02 34.21
CA PRO A 106 22.09 -45.00 35.31
C PRO A 106 22.10 -46.48 34.89
N PRO A 107 22.19 -47.43 35.86
CA PRO A 107 21.81 -48.84 35.71
C PRO A 107 20.33 -49.10 36.11
N ALA A 108 19.82 -50.31 35.81
CA ALA A 108 18.43 -50.73 36.04
C ALA A 108 18.35 -52.13 36.75
N PRO A 109 17.29 -52.98 36.71
CA PRO A 109 16.77 -53.66 37.91
C PRO A 109 16.86 -55.21 37.90
N ALA A 110 16.27 -55.88 38.91
CA ALA A 110 16.29 -57.35 39.05
C ALA A 110 14.96 -57.99 39.53
N ASN A 111 14.22 -58.56 38.57
CA ASN A 111 13.53 -59.88 38.54
C ASN A 111 12.64 -60.48 39.66
N ALA A 112 11.65 -61.27 39.17
CA ALA A 112 11.02 -62.48 39.74
C ALA A 112 9.97 -62.32 40.88
N ALA A 113 8.95 -63.19 41.05
CA ALA A 113 8.31 -64.24 40.21
C ALA A 113 7.07 -64.84 40.95
N ALA A 114 6.18 -65.67 40.39
CA ALA A 114 5.53 -65.79 39.06
C ALA A 114 4.56 -67.00 39.04
N GLY A 115 3.35 -66.90 38.47
CA GLY A 115 2.51 -68.09 38.17
C GLY A 115 1.03 -67.84 37.79
N ARG A 116 0.30 -68.79 37.18
CA ARG A 116 0.68 -69.93 36.29
C ARG A 116 -0.59 -70.52 35.64
N TRP A 117 -0.42 -71.16 34.47
CA TRP A 117 -1.46 -71.84 33.65
C TRP A 117 -2.39 -70.86 32.89
N SER A 118 -3.10 -71.24 31.82
CA SER A 118 -3.21 -72.56 31.14
C SER A 118 -3.32 -72.42 29.61
N GLU A 119 -3.49 -73.55 28.89
CA GLU A 119 -3.61 -73.67 27.42
C GLU A 119 -4.68 -74.74 27.06
N PRO A 120 -5.16 -74.88 25.80
CA PRO A 120 -4.41 -75.62 24.77
C PRO A 120 -4.54 -75.10 23.31
N ALA A 121 -3.69 -75.63 22.42
CA ALA A 121 -3.60 -75.34 20.98
C ALA A 121 -4.03 -76.58 20.12
N PRO A 122 -3.57 -76.84 18.87
CA PRO A 122 -3.04 -75.98 17.79
C PRO A 122 -3.65 -76.25 16.39
N GLY A 123 -3.29 -75.45 15.37
CA GLY A 123 -3.47 -75.77 13.95
C GLY A 123 -2.54 -74.92 13.07
N ALA A 124 -1.79 -75.53 12.14
CA ALA A 124 -0.70 -74.85 11.45
C ALA A 124 -0.64 -75.14 9.95
N ASN A 125 -0.29 -74.13 9.14
CA ASN A 125 0.65 -74.39 8.04
C ASN A 125 1.46 -73.19 7.51
N ARG A 126 2.69 -73.56 7.15
CA ARG A 126 3.71 -72.91 6.31
C ARG A 126 3.16 -72.58 4.89
N ARG A 127 3.75 -71.72 4.04
CA ARG A 127 4.99 -70.89 4.05
C ARG A 127 5.07 -69.94 2.82
N VAL A 128 6.06 -69.03 2.85
CA VAL A 128 6.83 -68.46 1.70
C VAL A 128 6.23 -67.30 0.89
N TRP A 129 7.10 -66.29 0.72
CA TRP A 129 7.11 -65.12 -0.19
C TRP A 129 8.35 -65.34 -1.09
N PRO A 130 8.33 -65.15 -2.44
CA PRO A 130 8.37 -63.80 -3.07
C PRO A 130 7.60 -63.71 -4.41
N GLY A 131 7.54 -62.58 -5.14
CA GLY A 131 8.01 -61.20 -4.93
C GLY A 131 8.33 -60.50 -6.28
N THR A 132 8.40 -59.16 -6.29
CA THR A 132 8.94 -58.26 -7.37
C THR A 132 8.59 -58.52 -8.85
N GLY A 133 7.93 -57.59 -9.53
CA GLY A 133 7.93 -57.57 -11.01
C GLY A 133 6.89 -56.65 -11.66
N THR A 134 7.36 -55.63 -12.38
CA THR A 134 6.60 -54.72 -13.24
C THR A 134 6.06 -55.40 -14.51
N GLU A 135 4.91 -54.94 -15.04
CA GLU A 135 4.76 -54.36 -16.41
C GLU A 135 3.30 -53.90 -16.64
N ARG A 136 2.91 -53.58 -17.89
CA ARG A 136 1.92 -52.53 -18.21
C ARG A 136 0.55 -53.01 -18.68
N ARG A 137 -0.44 -52.12 -18.46
CA ARG A 137 -1.69 -51.87 -19.21
C ARG A 137 -2.09 -52.89 -20.30
N ALA A 138 -3.29 -53.45 -20.14
CA ALA A 138 -4.23 -53.66 -21.25
C ALA A 138 -5.67 -53.44 -20.76
N GLU A 139 -6.45 -52.71 -21.55
CA GLU A 139 -7.90 -52.46 -21.46
C GLU A 139 -8.47 -52.67 -22.89
N PRO A 140 -9.79 -52.82 -23.14
CA PRO A 140 -10.91 -52.21 -22.41
C PRO A 140 -12.13 -53.12 -22.12
N HIS A 141 -13.15 -52.55 -21.47
CA HIS A 141 -14.47 -53.17 -21.23
C HIS A 141 -15.59 -52.65 -22.14
N LEU A 142 -16.37 -53.58 -22.70
CA LEU A 142 -17.84 -53.69 -22.85
C LEU A 142 -18.72 -52.52 -23.41
N PRO A 143 -19.96 -52.80 -23.92
CA PRO A 143 -20.74 -51.85 -24.73
C PRO A 143 -22.19 -51.52 -24.25
N GLU A 144 -22.75 -50.46 -24.86
CA GLU A 144 -24.17 -50.18 -25.21
C GLU A 144 -25.32 -50.12 -24.18
N GLY A 145 -26.18 -49.10 -24.29
CA GLY A 145 -27.48 -49.01 -23.57
C GLY A 145 -28.39 -47.80 -23.90
N ARG A 146 -29.30 -47.97 -24.87
CA ARG A 146 -30.46 -47.13 -25.31
C ARG A 146 -31.32 -46.46 -24.20
N ALA A 147 -32.27 -45.52 -24.44
CA ALA A 147 -32.60 -44.54 -25.51
C ALA A 147 -33.89 -43.75 -25.11
N GLY A 148 -34.19 -42.58 -25.71
CA GLY A 148 -35.44 -41.80 -25.49
C GLY A 148 -35.58 -40.62 -26.47
N ALA A 149 -36.78 -40.05 -26.67
CA ALA A 149 -37.05 -39.12 -27.80
C ALA A 149 -38.12 -38.03 -27.57
N LEU A 150 -37.85 -36.80 -28.08
CA LEU A 150 -38.68 -35.87 -28.90
C LEU A 150 -40.16 -35.51 -28.51
N PRO A 151 -40.75 -34.36 -28.96
CA PRO A 151 -40.22 -33.24 -29.76
C PRO A 151 -40.47 -31.81 -29.11
N PRO A 152 -41.07 -30.76 -29.72
CA PRO A 152 -40.29 -29.55 -30.10
C PRO A 152 -40.88 -28.16 -29.73
N ALA A 153 -40.06 -27.09 -29.73
CA ALA A 153 -40.51 -25.72 -30.05
C ALA A 153 -39.36 -24.73 -30.39
N THR A 154 -39.55 -23.98 -31.48
CA THR A 154 -39.05 -22.63 -31.83
C THR A 154 -37.92 -21.96 -31.01
N GLY A 155 -36.79 -21.70 -31.68
CA GLY A 155 -35.85 -20.62 -31.34
C GLY A 155 -35.08 -20.19 -32.60
N THR A 156 -35.12 -18.89 -32.95
CA THR A 156 -34.49 -18.37 -34.18
C THR A 156 -33.28 -17.50 -33.88
N GLU A 157 -32.07 -18.05 -34.06
CA GLU A 157 -30.83 -17.28 -34.05
C GLU A 157 -30.09 -17.44 -35.39
N ARG A 158 -29.35 -16.40 -35.79
CA ARG A 158 -28.58 -16.37 -37.04
C ARG A 158 -27.12 -16.65 -36.75
N ARG A 159 -26.58 -17.75 -37.26
CA ARG A 159 -25.13 -17.89 -37.42
C ARG A 159 -24.67 -17.13 -38.66
N ALA A 160 -23.46 -16.58 -38.57
CA ALA A 160 -22.66 -16.18 -39.72
C ALA A 160 -21.44 -17.12 -39.81
N GLU A 161 -21.05 -17.48 -41.03
CA GLU A 161 -19.90 -18.35 -41.32
C GLU A 161 -18.72 -17.50 -41.83
N PRO A 162 -17.46 -17.84 -41.48
CA PRO A 162 -16.29 -17.37 -42.21
C PRO A 162 -15.96 -18.34 -43.37
N LEU A 163 -15.90 -17.83 -44.60
CA LEU A 163 -15.46 -18.61 -45.77
C LEU A 163 -13.93 -18.53 -45.97
N VAL A 164 -13.40 -19.59 -46.60
CA VAL A 164 -11.97 -19.81 -46.89
C VAL A 164 -11.69 -19.62 -48.39
N PRO A 165 -10.46 -19.24 -48.78
CA PRO A 165 -9.86 -19.77 -50.01
C PRO A 165 -8.54 -20.55 -49.77
N GLU A 166 -8.19 -21.43 -50.71
CA GLU A 166 -7.31 -22.60 -50.50
C GLU A 166 -5.80 -22.39 -50.80
N GLY A 167 -4.95 -23.30 -50.31
CA GLY A 167 -3.51 -23.33 -50.63
C GLY A 167 -2.76 -24.62 -50.22
N ARG A 168 -2.89 -25.71 -50.98
CA ARG A 168 -2.10 -26.98 -50.86
C ARG A 168 -0.68 -26.81 -51.42
N ALA A 169 0.34 -27.66 -51.16
CA ALA A 169 0.69 -28.60 -50.08
C ALA A 169 2.09 -29.22 -50.41
N GLY A 170 2.89 -29.66 -49.42
CA GLY A 170 4.16 -30.39 -49.64
C GLY A 170 4.92 -30.71 -48.35
N VAL A 171 5.41 -31.95 -48.16
CA VAL A 171 5.73 -32.55 -46.83
C VAL A 171 6.82 -33.66 -46.92
N LEU A 172 7.59 -33.87 -45.82
CA LEU A 172 8.64 -34.91 -45.54
C LEU A 172 10.02 -34.73 -46.25
N PRO A 173 11.13 -35.37 -45.76
CA PRO A 173 11.59 -35.50 -44.36
C PRO A 173 13.14 -35.29 -44.18
N PRO A 174 13.67 -35.22 -42.94
CA PRO A 174 15.12 -35.15 -42.67
C PRO A 174 15.79 -36.52 -42.47
N ALA A 175 17.10 -36.63 -42.75
CA ALA A 175 17.96 -37.79 -42.43
C ALA A 175 19.41 -37.38 -42.11
N ALA A 176 20.13 -38.22 -41.35
CA ALA A 176 21.33 -37.85 -40.60
C ALA A 176 22.68 -37.87 -41.36
N GLY A 177 23.65 -37.14 -40.82
CA GLY A 177 25.09 -37.17 -41.14
C GLY A 177 25.83 -36.12 -40.31
N GLY A 178 27.04 -36.37 -39.81
CA GLY A 178 27.67 -35.46 -38.84
C GLY A 178 29.20 -35.46 -38.78
N GLU A 179 29.72 -34.76 -37.77
CA GLU A 179 31.10 -34.64 -37.27
C GLU A 179 32.09 -33.58 -37.83
N ARG A 180 32.86 -33.03 -36.86
CA ARG A 180 34.25 -32.48 -36.92
C ARG A 180 34.52 -31.04 -37.44
N ARG A 181 34.55 -30.14 -36.45
CA ARG A 181 35.66 -29.20 -36.08
C ARG A 181 36.10 -28.02 -37.01
N ALA A 182 36.25 -26.88 -36.31
CA ALA A 182 37.31 -25.85 -36.39
C ALA A 182 37.11 -24.59 -37.26
N GLY A 183 37.63 -23.46 -36.77
CA GLY A 183 38.29 -22.45 -37.63
C GLY A 183 37.74 -21.02 -37.66
N ALA A 184 38.18 -20.21 -36.68
CA ALA A 184 38.38 -18.74 -36.65
C ALA A 184 38.10 -17.82 -37.88
N VAL A 185 37.74 -16.57 -37.53
CA VAL A 185 37.72 -15.32 -38.32
C VAL A 185 39.08 -14.99 -38.99
N PRO A 186 39.08 -14.55 -40.28
CA PRO A 186 39.77 -13.30 -40.68
C PRO A 186 39.14 -12.61 -41.95
N PRO A 187 39.75 -11.58 -42.60
CA PRO A 187 40.10 -10.23 -42.12
C PRO A 187 39.70 -9.09 -43.13
N ALA A 188 40.27 -7.88 -42.99
CA ALA A 188 40.09 -6.73 -43.91
C ALA A 188 41.42 -6.18 -44.51
N VAL A 189 41.36 -5.55 -45.69
CA VAL A 189 42.44 -4.80 -46.44
C VAL A 189 41.82 -4.08 -47.67
N PRO A 190 42.49 -3.15 -48.42
CA PRO A 190 43.66 -2.27 -48.15
C PRO A 190 43.46 -0.77 -48.57
N GLU A 191 44.52 0.05 -48.54
CA GLU A 191 44.56 1.49 -48.95
C GLU A 191 45.18 1.75 -50.36
N ASN A 192 45.02 2.96 -50.95
CA ASN A 192 46.17 3.74 -51.49
C ASN A 192 45.96 5.24 -51.88
N ARG A 193 46.72 6.13 -51.20
CA ARG A 193 47.41 7.40 -51.60
C ARG A 193 46.87 8.49 -52.55
N THR A 194 46.81 9.71 -52.00
CA THR A 194 47.61 10.93 -52.37
C THR A 194 47.55 11.96 -51.20
N GLY A 195 48.27 13.09 -51.09
CA GLY A 195 49.22 13.83 -51.95
C GLY A 195 50.13 14.80 -51.11
N SER A 196 50.60 15.95 -51.66
CA SER A 196 51.50 16.96 -50.99
C SER A 196 51.56 18.28 -51.81
N PRO A 197 52.19 19.43 -51.40
CA PRO A 197 53.00 19.76 -50.19
C PRO A 197 52.61 21.08 -49.40
N GLY A 198 53.42 21.47 -48.38
CA GLY A 198 53.25 22.65 -47.46
C GLY A 198 53.89 24.00 -47.93
N PRO A 199 54.38 24.94 -47.06
CA PRO A 199 55.25 24.69 -45.87
C PRO A 199 55.22 25.69 -44.63
N VAL A 200 56.05 25.40 -43.59
CA VAL A 200 56.60 26.23 -42.44
C VAL A 200 55.65 26.96 -41.44
N THR A 201 55.97 27.24 -40.15
CA THR A 201 57.23 27.15 -39.33
C THR A 201 56.94 26.81 -37.83
N ASN A 202 57.96 26.52 -37.00
CA ASN A 202 57.91 26.26 -35.52
C ASN A 202 59.08 27.01 -34.81
N PRO A 203 59.13 27.23 -33.47
CA PRO A 203 59.91 26.30 -32.60
C PRO A 203 59.63 26.22 -31.05
N ALA A 204 60.23 25.19 -30.42
CA ALA A 204 60.80 25.13 -29.03
C ALA A 204 59.88 24.90 -27.79
N ALA A 205 60.29 24.18 -26.71
CA ALA A 205 61.41 23.24 -26.47
C ALA A 205 61.19 22.35 -25.20
N VAL A 206 62.05 21.36 -24.94
CA VAL A 206 62.02 20.40 -23.79
C VAL A 206 63.43 20.19 -23.20
N PRO A 207 63.60 19.88 -21.90
CA PRO A 207 64.31 18.64 -21.47
C PRO A 207 63.76 18.04 -20.13
N ALA A 208 64.09 16.82 -19.66
CA ALA A 208 64.66 15.58 -20.23
C ALA A 208 64.46 14.40 -19.23
N GLN A 209 64.76 13.15 -19.64
CA GLN A 209 64.66 11.91 -18.86
C GLN A 209 66.07 11.38 -18.46
N PRO A 210 66.21 10.35 -17.58
CA PRO A 210 66.42 8.99 -18.13
C PRO A 210 65.91 7.78 -17.28
N ASP A 211 65.49 6.72 -18.01
CA ASP A 211 65.76 5.27 -17.88
C ASP A 211 65.89 4.56 -16.49
N ARG A 212 65.53 3.27 -16.28
CA ARG A 212 65.85 2.05 -17.08
C ARG A 212 64.99 0.81 -16.72
N HIS A 213 64.76 -0.04 -17.75
CA HIS A 213 64.46 -1.50 -17.70
C HIS A 213 63.17 -1.93 -16.97
N GLY A 214 62.54 -3.08 -17.27
CA GLY A 214 62.75 -4.07 -18.33
C GLY A 214 61.96 -5.38 -18.05
N ALA A 215 61.42 -6.02 -19.09
CA ALA A 215 60.71 -7.33 -19.15
C ALA A 215 60.48 -8.12 -17.83
N ALA A 216 59.26 -8.32 -17.32
CA ALA A 216 58.12 -9.13 -17.84
C ALA A 216 58.12 -10.61 -17.39
N VAL A 217 56.96 -11.28 -17.57
CA VAL A 217 56.65 -12.72 -17.36
C VAL A 217 56.10 -13.12 -15.96
N GLU A 218 55.01 -13.90 -16.02
CA GLU A 218 54.15 -14.52 -14.98
C GLU A 218 54.65 -15.98 -14.67
N PRO A 219 53.93 -16.91 -13.99
CA PRO A 219 52.82 -16.86 -13.02
C PRO A 219 53.09 -17.77 -11.77
N ALA A 220 52.06 -18.50 -11.29
CA ALA A 220 51.98 -19.51 -10.21
C ALA A 220 51.66 -18.96 -8.80
N VAL A 221 50.63 -19.41 -8.05
CA VAL A 221 50.00 -20.75 -7.79
C VAL A 221 50.77 -21.57 -6.73
N GLY A 222 50.05 -21.98 -5.68
CA GLY A 222 50.58 -22.58 -4.45
C GLY A 222 50.13 -21.77 -3.22
N ASP A 223 48.89 -21.86 -2.71
CA ASP A 223 48.11 -23.02 -2.22
C ASP A 223 48.45 -23.44 -0.77
N ALA A 224 47.45 -24.00 -0.10
CA ALA A 224 47.49 -24.79 1.13
C ALA A 224 47.97 -24.16 2.47
N THR A 225 46.98 -23.94 3.36
CA THR A 225 46.96 -24.39 4.79
C THR A 225 47.96 -23.85 5.82
N ALA A 226 47.71 -23.86 7.13
CA ALA A 226 46.48 -23.86 7.95
C ALA A 226 46.86 -23.71 9.45
N THR A 227 45.85 -23.51 10.32
CA THR A 227 45.79 -23.97 11.74
C THR A 227 47.02 -23.87 12.67
N ALA A 228 46.99 -22.88 13.57
CA ALA A 228 47.29 -23.00 15.02
C ALA A 228 46.77 -21.70 15.70
N THR A 229 45.99 -21.66 16.80
CA THR A 229 46.14 -22.20 18.17
C THR A 229 47.45 -21.75 18.84
N ASP A 230 47.47 -21.14 20.03
CA ASP A 230 46.43 -20.96 21.06
C ASP A 230 46.75 -19.77 22.00
N SER A 231 45.86 -19.52 22.97
CA SER A 231 46.10 -19.15 24.40
C SER A 231 47.52 -18.73 24.87
N THR A 232 47.75 -17.78 25.80
CA THR A 232 46.89 -17.00 26.74
C THR A 232 47.75 -15.93 27.48
N ALA A 233 47.10 -15.11 28.33
CA ALA A 233 47.65 -14.49 29.56
C ALA A 233 48.52 -13.19 29.50
N THR A 234 47.82 -12.07 29.73
CA THR A 234 48.07 -11.02 30.76
C THR A 234 49.49 -10.57 31.20
N THR A 235 49.68 -9.24 31.14
CA THR A 235 50.46 -8.35 32.06
C THR A 235 51.96 -8.55 32.31
N ASP A 236 52.76 -7.51 31.97
CA ASP A 236 53.44 -6.68 32.99
C ASP A 236 53.67 -5.23 32.49
N SER A 237 54.22 -4.33 33.32
CA SER A 237 54.33 -2.88 33.06
C SER A 237 55.75 -2.30 33.20
N THR A 238 56.12 -1.36 32.32
CA THR A 238 57.15 -0.30 32.54
C THR A 238 56.77 0.92 31.68
N ALA A 239 56.87 2.22 32.02
CA ALA A 239 57.55 3.04 33.04
C ALA A 239 58.69 3.91 32.46
N THR A 240 58.49 5.25 32.42
CA THR A 240 59.42 6.42 32.23
C THR A 240 58.69 7.57 31.48
N THR A 241 58.91 8.88 31.71
CA THR A 241 59.30 9.68 32.91
C THR A 241 59.00 11.18 32.62
N ASP A 242 58.72 12.00 33.66
CA ASP A 242 58.98 13.46 33.75
C ASP A 242 58.29 14.43 32.74
N ALA A 243 58.21 15.76 32.90
CA ALA A 243 58.13 16.72 34.03
C ALA A 243 57.92 18.15 33.42
N THR A 244 57.38 19.22 34.03
CA THR A 244 56.47 19.56 35.17
C THR A 244 56.04 21.04 34.92
N GLY A 245 55.06 21.67 35.58
CA GLY A 245 54.07 21.29 36.60
C GLY A 245 53.57 22.52 37.40
N ILE A 246 52.54 22.34 38.25
CA ILE A 246 52.06 23.28 39.32
C ILE A 246 51.34 24.55 38.79
N ALA A 247 50.23 25.08 39.37
CA ALA A 247 49.53 24.84 40.64
C ALA A 247 47.99 24.67 40.48
N ALA A 248 47.28 24.37 41.58
CA ALA A 248 45.81 24.29 41.64
C ALA A 248 45.18 25.39 42.52
N ALA A 249 44.02 25.89 42.10
CA ALA A 249 43.18 26.95 42.70
C ALA A 249 41.82 26.97 41.97
N THR A 250 40.64 27.36 42.51
CA THR A 250 40.13 27.60 43.88
C THR A 250 38.58 27.48 43.81
N GLU A 251 37.85 27.47 44.94
CA GLU A 251 36.38 27.53 44.99
C GLU A 251 35.77 28.79 44.29
N PRO A 252 34.51 28.74 43.82
CA PRO A 252 33.86 29.84 43.10
C PRO A 252 33.30 30.93 44.02
N ALA A 253 33.42 32.20 43.63
CA ALA A 253 32.75 33.33 44.29
C ALA A 253 32.45 34.53 43.37
N THR A 254 31.21 35.02 43.43
CA THR A 254 30.75 36.40 43.15
C THR A 254 31.09 37.32 44.36
N PRO A 255 30.73 38.63 44.47
CA PRO A 255 29.93 39.52 43.59
C PRO A 255 30.47 40.98 43.43
N ALA A 256 29.70 41.85 42.74
CA ALA A 256 29.48 43.30 43.02
C ALA A 256 28.41 43.80 41.99
N GLU A 257 27.24 44.36 42.31
CA GLU A 257 26.88 45.58 43.08
C GLU A 257 27.15 46.92 42.38
N ALA A 258 26.33 47.98 42.46
CA ALA A 258 24.88 48.11 42.78
C ALA A 258 24.41 49.57 42.55
N THR A 259 23.16 49.80 42.12
CA THR A 259 22.29 51.00 42.39
C THR A 259 20.98 50.83 41.58
N ALA A 260 19.74 50.70 42.09
CA ALA A 260 19.04 51.00 43.35
C ALA A 260 18.21 52.32 43.35
N VAL A 261 16.89 52.19 43.12
CA VAL A 261 15.80 52.99 43.72
C VAL A 261 14.61 52.04 43.98
N ALA A 262 13.87 52.25 45.07
CA ALA A 262 12.72 51.44 45.52
C ALA A 262 11.36 52.11 45.13
N ALA A 263 10.15 51.71 45.56
CA ALA A 263 9.71 50.81 46.63
C ALA A 263 8.29 50.22 46.37
N ASP A 264 7.86 49.33 47.27
CA ASP A 264 6.61 48.57 47.26
C ASP A 264 5.36 49.37 47.71
N SER A 265 4.14 48.88 47.41
CA SER A 265 3.14 48.44 48.43
C SER A 265 1.67 48.40 47.92
N GLU A 266 1.05 47.23 48.13
CA GLU A 266 -0.36 46.96 48.53
C GLU A 266 -1.58 47.83 48.13
N THR A 267 -2.50 47.19 47.41
CA THR A 267 -3.97 47.07 47.72
C THR A 267 -4.91 48.27 47.53
N ILE A 268 -6.02 48.06 46.77
CA ILE A 268 -7.44 48.34 47.15
C ILE A 268 -8.43 47.88 46.03
N THR A 269 -9.70 47.71 46.38
CA THR A 269 -10.80 47.12 45.57
C THR A 269 -11.94 48.10 45.23
N LEU A 270 -12.90 47.64 44.38
CA LEU A 270 -14.32 48.08 44.20
C LEU A 270 -14.75 49.01 43.03
N ALA A 271 -15.55 48.42 42.14
CA ALA A 271 -16.90 48.83 41.68
C ALA A 271 -17.20 50.12 40.84
N GLU A 272 -17.63 49.91 39.57
CA GLU A 272 -18.95 50.30 38.96
C GLU A 272 -19.51 51.76 38.97
N PRO A 273 -20.64 52.13 38.28
CA PRO A 273 -21.42 51.51 37.17
C PRO A 273 -21.91 52.51 36.05
N VAL A 274 -22.92 52.12 35.22
CA VAL A 274 -23.86 52.98 34.38
C VAL A 274 -23.29 53.46 32.99
N ALA A 275 -24.01 53.57 31.84
CA ALA A 275 -25.44 53.73 31.49
C ALA A 275 -25.93 53.06 30.15
N ASP A 276 -27.20 53.30 29.78
CA ASP A 276 -28.03 52.69 28.69
C ASP A 276 -28.01 53.35 27.27
N HIS A 277 -28.40 52.54 26.26
CA HIS A 277 -29.28 52.71 25.05
C HIS A 277 -29.72 54.11 24.49
N PRO A 278 -30.33 54.26 23.26
CA PRO A 278 -31.10 53.27 22.43
C PRO A 278 -30.96 53.33 20.86
N GLU A 279 -31.83 52.54 20.17
CA GLU A 279 -32.49 52.73 18.84
C GLU A 279 -32.34 51.62 17.75
N THR A 280 -33.34 51.56 16.84
CA THR A 280 -33.65 50.54 15.79
C THR A 280 -34.61 51.20 14.74
N PRO A 281 -34.96 50.67 13.53
CA PRO A 281 -35.49 49.30 13.28
C PRO A 281 -35.28 48.67 11.85
N ALA A 282 -36.03 47.57 11.60
CA ALA A 282 -36.43 46.93 10.32
C ALA A 282 -35.45 45.94 9.64
N ASP A 283 -35.89 44.84 8.98
CA ASP A 283 -37.26 44.35 8.68
C ASP A 283 -37.39 42.79 8.76
N ARG A 284 -38.58 42.24 8.49
CA ARG A 284 -39.04 40.82 8.59
C ARG A 284 -39.49 40.28 7.20
N PRO A 285 -40.00 39.04 7.02
CA PRO A 285 -39.99 37.82 7.85
C PRO A 285 -39.46 36.57 7.07
N PRO A 286 -39.69 35.33 7.56
CA PRO A 286 -40.81 34.56 6.98
C PRO A 286 -41.84 34.08 8.01
N THR A 287 -43.05 33.76 7.54
CA THR A 287 -44.23 33.41 8.36
C THR A 287 -44.36 31.92 8.67
N ALA A 288 -44.89 31.63 9.86
CA ALA A 288 -45.30 30.29 10.29
C ALA A 288 -46.79 30.02 9.97
N THR A 289 -47.23 28.76 10.12
CA THR A 289 -48.57 28.29 10.54
C THR A 289 -48.53 26.75 10.61
N ASP A 290 -49.16 26.05 11.57
CA ASP A 290 -49.79 26.53 12.81
C ASP A 290 -49.77 25.48 13.94
N THR A 291 -49.97 25.93 15.18
CA THR A 291 -50.15 25.15 16.43
C THR A 291 -51.62 24.65 16.58
N PRO A 292 -52.08 23.92 17.65
CA PRO A 292 -51.52 23.68 19.00
C PRO A 292 -51.51 22.16 19.41
N THR A 293 -51.46 21.67 20.66
CA THR A 293 -51.70 22.22 22.02
C THR A 293 -50.95 21.44 23.12
N THR A 294 -50.29 22.19 24.02
CA THR A 294 -50.04 22.07 25.50
C THR A 294 -50.28 20.77 26.34
N PRO A 295 -49.68 20.67 27.56
CA PRO A 295 -49.16 19.41 28.12
C PRO A 295 -49.77 18.93 29.45
N THR A 296 -49.27 17.82 30.03
CA THR A 296 -49.36 17.51 31.47
C THR A 296 -48.22 16.60 31.97
N ASP A 297 -47.77 16.83 33.20
CA ASP A 297 -46.78 16.08 34.00
C ASP A 297 -46.86 16.60 35.46
N PRO A 298 -46.41 15.93 36.55
CA PRO A 298 -46.20 14.50 36.85
C PRO A 298 -47.07 13.98 38.05
N ALA A 299 -46.72 12.78 38.54
CA ALA A 299 -46.85 12.26 39.93
C ALA A 299 -48.04 11.35 40.33
N GLY A 300 -47.73 10.27 41.10
CA GLY A 300 -48.71 9.35 41.73
C GLY A 300 -48.08 8.04 42.23
N LEU A 301 -47.92 7.87 43.55
CA LEU A 301 -47.17 6.77 44.19
C LEU A 301 -47.94 5.44 44.36
N ALA A 302 -47.22 4.34 44.07
CA ALA A 302 -47.14 3.06 44.81
C ALA A 302 -48.39 2.20 45.15
N HIS A 303 -48.32 0.91 44.79
CA HIS A 303 -48.59 -0.22 45.71
C HIS A 303 -47.80 -1.48 45.26
N PRO A 304 -47.43 -2.44 46.15
CA PRO A 304 -46.56 -3.56 45.81
C PRO A 304 -47.23 -4.95 45.79
N GLY A 305 -46.59 -5.90 45.10
CA GLY A 305 -46.64 -7.34 45.44
C GLY A 305 -47.29 -8.29 44.42
N THR A 306 -46.46 -9.11 43.76
CA THR A 306 -46.79 -10.49 43.33
C THR A 306 -45.48 -11.24 43.00
N ASP A 307 -45.52 -12.57 43.03
CA ASP A 307 -44.35 -13.46 42.97
C ASP A 307 -43.72 -13.60 41.57
N PRO A 308 -42.43 -14.00 41.45
CA PRO A 308 -41.76 -14.17 40.17
C PRO A 308 -42.22 -15.42 39.40
N GLU A 309 -42.67 -15.21 38.17
CA GLU A 309 -43.02 -16.26 37.20
C GLU A 309 -41.74 -16.85 36.52
N PRO A 310 -41.73 -18.13 36.09
CA PRO A 310 -40.55 -18.75 35.49
C PRO A 310 -40.13 -18.12 34.14
N PRO A 311 -38.83 -18.16 33.77
CA PRO A 311 -38.37 -17.60 32.51
C PRO A 311 -38.91 -18.37 31.30
N HIS A 312 -39.70 -17.68 30.47
CA HIS A 312 -40.06 -18.15 29.13
C HIS A 312 -38.83 -18.24 28.21
N PRO A 313 -38.86 -19.10 27.18
CA PRO A 313 -37.73 -19.28 26.25
C PRO A 313 -37.47 -18.03 25.40
N ALA A 314 -36.25 -17.93 24.88
CA ALA A 314 -35.76 -16.74 24.18
C ALA A 314 -36.69 -16.27 23.05
N THR A 315 -37.02 -14.97 23.09
CA THR A 315 -37.75 -14.27 22.03
C THR A 315 -36.99 -14.38 20.71
N ALA A 316 -37.70 -14.57 19.60
CA ALA A 316 -37.13 -14.42 18.26
C ALA A 316 -36.54 -13.00 18.09
N PRO A 317 -35.46 -12.83 17.27
CA PRO A 317 -34.94 -11.51 16.98
C PRO A 317 -36.02 -10.64 16.30
N PRO A 318 -36.04 -9.33 16.54
CA PRO A 318 -37.05 -8.46 15.94
C PRO A 318 -36.88 -8.39 14.42
N ASP A 319 -37.96 -8.62 13.68
CA ASP A 319 -38.07 -8.34 12.24
C ASP A 319 -37.87 -6.83 11.98
N GLY A 320 -36.62 -6.45 11.75
CA GLY A 320 -36.20 -5.05 11.73
C GLY A 320 -34.76 -4.81 11.27
N SER A 321 -34.10 -5.80 10.68
CA SER A 321 -32.84 -5.57 9.96
C SER A 321 -33.13 -4.75 8.70
N ALA A 322 -32.74 -3.47 8.71
CA ALA A 322 -32.61 -2.73 7.46
C ALA A 322 -31.61 -3.49 6.56
N ASP A 323 -32.01 -3.77 5.32
CA ASP A 323 -31.22 -4.60 4.41
C ASP A 323 -29.92 -3.88 4.02
N VAL A 324 -28.81 -4.30 4.63
CA VAL A 324 -27.51 -3.65 4.44
C VAL A 324 -26.94 -4.13 3.12
N ASP A 325 -26.94 -3.23 2.14
CA ASP A 325 -26.37 -3.42 0.80
C ASP A 325 -24.85 -3.65 0.86
N VAL A 326 -24.47 -4.91 1.11
CA VAL A 326 -23.10 -5.41 1.09
C VAL A 326 -22.66 -5.51 -0.37
N VAL A 327 -21.75 -4.64 -0.77
CA VAL A 327 -21.14 -4.69 -2.10
C VAL A 327 -20.02 -5.73 -2.14
N ARG A 328 -20.12 -6.63 -3.12
CA ARG A 328 -19.09 -7.61 -3.46
C ARG A 328 -18.06 -6.98 -4.39
N LEU A 329 -16.84 -6.78 -3.90
CA LEU A 329 -15.75 -6.12 -4.61
C LEU A 329 -14.52 -7.05 -4.73
N THR A 330 -13.62 -6.78 -5.67
CA THR A 330 -12.39 -7.56 -5.89
C THR A 330 -11.26 -6.71 -6.47
N MET A 331 -10.02 -7.20 -6.34
CA MET A 331 -8.82 -6.59 -6.90
C MET A 331 -8.65 -6.98 -8.37
N SER A 332 -9.01 -6.07 -9.29
CA SER A 332 -8.72 -6.22 -10.71
C SER A 332 -7.32 -5.68 -11.05
N TRP A 333 -6.60 -6.39 -11.91
CA TRP A 333 -5.25 -6.03 -12.37
C TRP A 333 -5.29 -5.67 -13.86
N ALA A 334 -5.40 -4.37 -14.14
CA ALA A 334 -5.55 -3.83 -15.49
C ALA A 334 -4.20 -3.53 -16.15
N GLN A 335 -3.92 -4.09 -17.34
CA GLN A 335 -2.73 -3.76 -18.12
C GLN A 335 -2.69 -2.25 -18.42
N THR A 336 -1.67 -1.58 -17.89
CA THR A 336 -1.58 -0.12 -17.88
C THR A 336 -0.12 0.29 -18.12
N PRO A 337 0.22 0.84 -19.30
CA PRO A 337 1.54 1.40 -19.58
C PRO A 337 1.95 2.50 -18.57
N LEU A 338 3.22 2.91 -18.61
CA LEU A 338 3.68 4.10 -17.90
C LEU A 338 2.93 5.33 -18.44
N GLY A 339 2.63 6.27 -17.54
CA GLY A 339 1.73 7.40 -17.79
C GLY A 339 2.37 8.78 -17.80
N GLY A 340 3.69 8.88 -17.62
CA GLY A 340 4.43 10.13 -17.76
C GLY A 340 4.32 11.13 -16.63
N LEU A 341 3.91 10.67 -15.43
CA LEU A 341 3.86 11.47 -14.21
C LEU A 341 4.53 10.71 -13.06
N ALA A 342 5.30 11.45 -12.27
CA ALA A 342 5.87 11.01 -11.00
C ALA A 342 4.82 11.11 -9.86
N PRO A 343 5.01 10.44 -8.72
CA PRO A 343 4.24 10.69 -7.51
C PRO A 343 4.73 11.98 -6.81
N PRO A 344 3.85 12.75 -6.15
CA PRO A 344 4.30 13.92 -5.39
C PRO A 344 5.22 13.50 -4.24
N GLY A 345 6.13 14.40 -3.87
CA GLY A 345 7.15 14.13 -2.85
C GLY A 345 8.42 13.47 -3.36
N LEU A 346 8.47 12.94 -4.59
CA LEU A 346 9.67 12.32 -5.17
C LEU A 346 10.91 13.25 -5.15
N HIS A 347 10.70 14.54 -5.41
CA HIS A 347 11.75 15.57 -5.43
C HIS A 347 11.83 16.40 -4.13
N ALA A 348 11.11 16.04 -3.07
CA ALA A 348 11.01 16.84 -1.84
C ALA A 348 12.21 16.71 -0.88
N GLY A 349 13.17 15.84 -1.20
CA GLY A 349 14.35 15.54 -0.38
C GLY A 349 15.11 14.34 -0.94
N PRO A 350 16.12 13.82 -0.22
CA PRO A 350 16.81 12.60 -0.62
C PRO A 350 15.91 11.37 -0.51
N VAL A 351 16.20 10.34 -1.31
CA VAL A 351 15.50 9.06 -1.35
C VAL A 351 16.40 7.97 -0.75
N HIS A 352 15.99 7.47 0.42
CA HIS A 352 16.71 6.47 1.20
C HIS A 352 16.34 5.05 0.75
N VAL A 353 17.28 4.37 0.10
CA VAL A 353 17.10 3.00 -0.41
C VAL A 353 17.54 2.00 0.66
N VAL A 354 16.57 1.33 1.29
CA VAL A 354 16.78 0.32 2.31
C VAL A 354 16.80 -1.06 1.65
N ASP A 355 18.01 -1.60 1.41
CA ASP A 355 18.22 -2.84 0.63
C ASP A 355 17.49 -4.07 1.20
N GLY A 356 17.43 -4.21 2.53
CA GLY A 356 16.74 -5.30 3.21
C GLY A 356 17.26 -6.71 2.91
N GLY A 357 18.49 -6.87 2.41
CA GLY A 357 19.07 -8.15 2.02
C GLY A 357 18.79 -8.57 0.58
N SER A 358 18.22 -7.69 -0.24
CA SER A 358 17.88 -7.99 -1.65
C SER A 358 19.06 -7.97 -2.62
N GLY A 359 20.15 -7.29 -2.25
CA GLY A 359 21.32 -7.06 -3.11
C GLY A 359 21.00 -6.14 -4.30
N LEU A 360 20.00 -5.29 -4.18
CA LEU A 360 19.50 -4.39 -5.22
C LEU A 360 19.79 -2.90 -4.92
N GLY A 361 19.99 -2.54 -3.65
CA GLY A 361 19.97 -1.15 -3.19
C GLY A 361 20.99 -0.25 -3.90
N ALA A 362 22.20 -0.75 -4.15
CA ALA A 362 23.23 0.00 -4.87
C ALA A 362 22.85 0.26 -6.35
N ALA A 363 22.21 -0.70 -7.01
CA ALA A 363 21.73 -0.53 -8.39
C ALA A 363 20.56 0.45 -8.46
N VAL A 364 19.59 0.34 -7.53
CA VAL A 364 18.44 1.24 -7.42
C VAL A 364 18.88 2.68 -7.12
N ALA A 365 19.78 2.89 -6.15
CA ALA A 365 20.30 4.23 -5.85
C ALA A 365 21.09 4.84 -7.02
N ALA A 366 21.90 4.04 -7.73
CA ALA A 366 22.64 4.48 -8.90
C ALA A 366 21.72 4.88 -10.07
N GLU A 367 20.69 4.08 -10.37
CA GLU A 367 19.72 4.37 -11.43
C GLU A 367 18.89 5.62 -11.14
N LEU A 368 18.42 5.79 -9.89
CA LEU A 368 17.71 7.00 -9.47
C LEU A 368 18.63 8.24 -9.56
N THR A 369 19.91 8.10 -9.20
CA THR A 369 20.92 9.17 -9.33
C THR A 369 21.20 9.51 -10.80
N ALA A 370 21.25 8.52 -11.69
CA ALA A 370 21.40 8.74 -13.13
C ALA A 370 20.21 9.51 -13.73
N ARG A 371 19.03 9.41 -13.12
CA ARG A 371 17.82 10.19 -13.44
C ARG A 371 17.72 11.54 -12.70
N GLY A 372 18.79 11.97 -12.02
CA GLY A 372 18.85 13.28 -11.36
C GLY A 372 18.16 13.35 -9.99
N LEU A 373 17.77 12.21 -9.40
CA LEU A 373 17.25 12.16 -8.03
C LEU A 373 18.41 12.05 -7.03
N ALA A 374 18.32 12.76 -5.91
CA ALA A 374 19.24 12.54 -4.79
C ALA A 374 18.88 11.22 -4.10
N ALA A 375 19.58 10.13 -4.40
CA ALA A 375 19.30 8.80 -3.85
C ALA A 375 20.54 8.16 -3.22
N GLU A 376 20.39 7.55 -2.04
CA GLU A 376 21.48 6.89 -1.31
C GLU A 376 21.01 5.59 -0.66
N VAL A 377 21.93 4.64 -0.42
CA VAL A 377 21.64 3.39 0.30
C VAL A 377 21.76 3.63 1.81
N ALA A 378 20.70 3.33 2.56
CA ALA A 378 20.65 3.63 3.99
C ALA A 378 20.08 2.45 4.81
N THR A 379 20.74 2.11 5.91
CA THR A 379 20.22 1.16 6.93
C THR A 379 19.21 1.83 7.87
N HIS A 380 19.40 3.14 8.12
CA HIS A 380 18.55 3.97 8.97
C HIS A 380 18.23 5.25 8.18
N PRO A 381 17.04 5.36 7.56
CA PRO A 381 16.71 6.48 6.70
C PRO A 381 16.65 7.81 7.46
N GLY A 382 17.04 8.89 6.79
CA GLY A 382 17.04 10.24 7.34
C GLY A 382 15.68 10.94 7.25
N LEU A 383 15.72 12.27 7.06
CA LEU A 383 14.60 13.00 6.48
C LEU A 383 14.61 12.73 4.96
N GLY A 384 13.47 12.38 4.38
CA GLY A 384 13.35 12.11 2.94
C GLY A 384 12.35 11.01 2.60
N GLY A 385 12.34 10.60 1.33
CA GLY A 385 11.60 9.43 0.88
C GLY A 385 12.29 8.12 1.28
N VAL A 386 11.54 7.02 1.32
CA VAL A 386 12.05 5.67 1.63
C VAL A 386 11.64 4.67 0.55
N ILE A 387 12.58 3.85 0.09
CA ILE A 387 12.32 2.68 -0.75
C ILE A 387 12.80 1.44 0.00
N PHE A 388 11.87 0.58 0.42
CA PHE A 388 12.19 -0.69 1.08
C PHE A 388 12.20 -1.85 0.07
N LEU A 389 13.37 -2.48 -0.08
CA LEU A 389 13.62 -3.55 -1.05
C LEU A 389 13.64 -4.95 -0.42
N GLY A 390 13.43 -5.10 0.90
CA GLY A 390 13.52 -6.40 1.58
C GLY A 390 12.56 -7.47 1.04
N GLY A 391 11.43 -7.07 0.43
CA GLY A 391 10.55 -8.00 -0.29
C GLY A 391 11.17 -8.62 -1.55
N MET A 392 12.35 -8.19 -1.98
CA MET A 392 13.10 -8.75 -3.11
C MET A 392 14.23 -9.71 -2.68
N ALA A 393 14.38 -9.96 -1.36
CA ALA A 393 15.43 -10.80 -0.77
C ALA A 393 15.23 -12.31 -0.94
N ARG A 394 14.09 -12.77 -1.49
CA ARG A 394 13.74 -14.19 -1.69
C ARG A 394 13.87 -15.02 -0.39
N PRO A 395 13.05 -14.73 0.64
CA PRO A 395 13.13 -15.38 1.95
C PRO A 395 13.03 -16.91 1.84
N ALA A 396 13.88 -17.62 2.58
CA ALA A 396 13.94 -19.08 2.61
C ALA A 396 12.84 -19.70 3.50
N SER A 397 12.33 -18.93 4.47
CA SER A 397 11.27 -19.32 5.41
C SER A 397 10.07 -18.36 5.36
N THR A 398 8.97 -18.76 6.00
CA THR A 398 7.83 -17.86 6.28
C THR A 398 8.21 -16.75 7.25
N ASP A 399 9.13 -17.06 8.16
CA ASP A 399 9.47 -16.20 9.29
C ASP A 399 10.35 -15.04 8.80
N GLU A 400 11.32 -15.30 7.92
CA GLU A 400 12.07 -14.26 7.19
C GLU A 400 11.15 -13.33 6.38
N ALA A 401 10.06 -13.86 5.81
CA ALA A 401 9.09 -13.04 5.09
C ALA A 401 8.28 -12.13 6.05
N ILE A 402 7.92 -12.63 7.24
CA ILE A 402 7.27 -11.87 8.30
C ILE A 402 8.21 -10.79 8.86
N GLU A 403 9.47 -11.10 9.14
CA GLU A 403 10.49 -10.14 9.59
C GLU A 403 10.71 -9.01 8.58
N ALA A 404 10.67 -9.30 7.27
CA ALA A 404 10.71 -8.27 6.23
C ALA A 404 9.47 -7.35 6.27
N GLN A 405 8.29 -7.88 6.58
CA GLN A 405 7.08 -7.06 6.78
C GLN A 405 7.14 -6.22 8.06
N LEU A 406 7.62 -6.78 9.18
CA LEU A 406 7.78 -6.07 10.45
C LEU A 406 8.80 -4.94 10.31
N THR A 407 9.90 -5.17 9.59
CA THR A 407 10.88 -4.13 9.21
C THR A 407 10.22 -3.01 8.41
N ALA A 408 9.38 -3.34 7.42
CA ALA A 408 8.64 -2.34 6.65
C ALA A 408 7.64 -1.54 7.50
N LEU A 409 6.93 -2.18 8.43
CA LEU A 409 6.03 -1.50 9.37
C LEU A 409 6.79 -0.59 10.35
N TRP A 410 7.98 -1.00 10.80
CA TRP A 410 8.86 -0.15 11.60
C TRP A 410 9.31 1.09 10.80
N LEU A 411 9.74 0.91 9.54
CA LEU A 411 10.07 2.02 8.64
C LEU A 411 8.87 2.94 8.39
N ALA A 412 7.68 2.39 8.19
CA ALA A 412 6.44 3.15 8.01
C ALA A 412 6.11 3.99 9.25
N ARG A 413 6.26 3.45 10.46
CA ARG A 413 5.99 4.14 11.73
C ARG A 413 7.04 5.19 12.10
N ASN A 414 8.32 4.95 11.81
CA ASN A 414 9.43 5.81 12.23
C ASN A 414 9.94 6.79 11.14
N GLY A 415 9.53 6.59 9.88
CA GLY A 415 9.77 7.55 8.80
C GLY A 415 9.16 8.92 9.08
N LYS A 416 9.83 9.98 8.65
CA LYS A 416 9.43 11.38 8.89
C LYS A 416 8.78 11.97 7.63
N ASP A 417 7.82 12.86 7.80
CA ASP A 417 6.72 13.11 6.84
C ASP A 417 7.07 13.92 5.57
N ARG A 418 8.16 13.61 4.87
CA ARG A 418 8.64 14.37 3.69
C ARG A 418 9.20 13.48 2.57
N GLY A 419 8.32 12.91 1.75
CA GLY A 419 8.71 12.26 0.50
C GLY A 419 7.77 11.15 0.05
N ILE A 420 8.34 10.09 -0.50
CA ILE A 420 7.65 8.84 -0.90
C ILE A 420 7.86 7.74 0.15
N PHE A 421 6.98 6.75 0.18
CA PHE A 421 7.19 5.49 0.89
C PHE A 421 6.87 4.32 -0.05
N VAL A 422 7.91 3.61 -0.49
CA VAL A 422 7.81 2.57 -1.50
C VAL A 422 8.15 1.21 -0.90
N THR A 423 7.31 0.21 -1.12
CA THR A 423 7.63 -1.20 -0.87
C THR A 423 7.83 -1.92 -2.20
N VAL A 424 8.88 -2.72 -2.31
CA VAL A 424 9.14 -3.57 -3.48
C VAL A 424 9.21 -5.03 -3.05
N ALA A 425 8.41 -5.90 -3.70
CA ALA A 425 8.25 -7.28 -3.29
C ALA A 425 8.06 -8.25 -4.47
N ASP A 426 8.66 -9.43 -4.38
CA ASP A 426 8.38 -10.56 -5.28
C ASP A 426 7.37 -11.50 -4.61
N THR A 427 6.08 -11.18 -4.77
CA THR A 427 4.97 -11.89 -4.10
C THR A 427 4.53 -13.17 -4.82
N VAL A 428 5.14 -13.47 -5.98
CA VAL A 428 4.73 -14.58 -6.86
C VAL A 428 5.80 -15.65 -7.01
N SER A 429 7.08 -15.33 -6.81
CA SER A 429 8.17 -16.32 -6.84
C SER A 429 8.17 -17.24 -5.61
N GLY A 430 8.19 -18.56 -5.88
CA GLY A 430 8.36 -19.58 -4.85
C GLY A 430 7.16 -19.78 -3.92
N ARG A 431 7.37 -20.52 -2.82
CA ARG A 431 6.33 -20.76 -1.80
C ARG A 431 6.26 -19.67 -0.73
N THR A 432 7.37 -18.95 -0.53
CA THR A 432 7.53 -17.90 0.49
C THR A 432 7.17 -16.51 -0.02
N GLY A 433 7.20 -16.24 -1.34
CA GLY A 433 6.84 -14.93 -1.91
C GLY A 433 5.44 -14.45 -1.49
N ALA A 434 4.44 -15.34 -1.46
CA ALA A 434 3.09 -14.99 -0.99
C ALA A 434 3.05 -14.40 0.43
N TRP A 435 4.00 -14.79 1.29
CA TRP A 435 4.16 -14.31 2.66
C TRP A 435 4.79 -12.91 2.76
N LEU A 436 5.05 -12.25 1.62
CA LEU A 436 5.40 -10.84 1.53
C LEU A 436 4.21 -9.96 1.14
N GLY A 437 3.02 -10.55 0.90
CA GLY A 437 1.83 -9.85 0.39
C GLY A 437 1.40 -8.64 1.21
N GLY A 438 1.60 -8.65 2.53
CA GLY A 438 1.29 -7.53 3.41
C GLY A 438 2.03 -6.22 3.08
N LEU A 439 3.21 -6.28 2.45
CA LEU A 439 3.91 -5.10 1.93
C LEU A 439 3.05 -4.28 0.95
N VAL A 440 2.09 -4.92 0.27
CA VAL A 440 1.13 -4.31 -0.67
C VAL A 440 -0.10 -3.73 0.06
N GLY A 441 -0.37 -4.16 1.29
CA GLY A 441 -1.39 -3.59 2.16
C GLY A 441 -0.90 -2.35 2.91
N LEU A 442 0.35 -2.39 3.41
CA LEU A 442 0.97 -1.33 4.21
C LEU A 442 0.89 0.07 3.56
N VAL A 443 1.01 0.14 2.23
CA VAL A 443 0.96 1.43 1.49
C VAL A 443 -0.43 2.07 1.50
N GLY A 444 -1.50 1.26 1.61
CA GLY A 444 -2.87 1.74 1.82
C GLY A 444 -3.04 2.46 3.15
N ALA A 445 -2.27 2.03 4.17
CA ALA A 445 -2.23 2.62 5.49
C ALA A 445 -1.35 3.88 5.53
N VAL A 446 -0.13 3.84 4.97
CA VAL A 446 0.75 5.02 4.94
C VAL A 446 0.09 6.20 4.20
N GLY A 447 -0.52 5.95 3.04
CA GLY A 447 -1.22 6.96 2.26
C GLY A 447 -2.53 7.48 2.89
N ARG A 448 -2.96 6.96 4.05
CA ARG A 448 -4.07 7.52 4.83
C ARG A 448 -3.60 8.49 5.90
N GLU A 449 -2.56 8.12 6.65
CA GLU A 449 -2.03 8.96 7.73
C GLU A 449 -1.09 10.06 7.22
N ARG A 450 -0.48 9.89 6.04
CA ARG A 450 0.33 10.92 5.39
C ARG A 450 -0.24 11.32 4.02
N PRO A 451 -1.32 12.14 3.95
CA PRO A 451 -1.86 12.62 2.68
C PRO A 451 -0.86 13.42 1.81
N SER A 452 0.19 13.95 2.43
CA SER A 452 1.29 14.66 1.78
C SER A 452 2.42 13.76 1.24
N ALA A 453 2.37 12.44 1.50
CA ALA A 453 3.41 11.49 1.12
C ALA A 453 2.85 10.37 0.23
N SER A 454 3.54 10.09 -0.88
CA SER A 454 3.09 9.06 -1.82
C SER A 454 3.51 7.67 -1.36
N ALA A 455 2.54 6.82 -1.06
CA ALA A 455 2.76 5.43 -0.68
C ALA A 455 2.52 4.49 -1.87
N ILE A 456 3.51 3.71 -2.29
CA ILE A 456 3.49 2.89 -3.52
C ILE A 456 3.97 1.47 -3.24
N ALA A 457 3.22 0.46 -3.67
CA ALA A 457 3.66 -0.93 -3.66
C ALA A 457 3.96 -1.41 -5.09
N ILE A 458 5.20 -1.85 -5.32
CA ILE A 458 5.69 -2.40 -6.58
C ILE A 458 5.90 -3.90 -6.41
N GLU A 459 5.01 -4.70 -7.00
CA GLU A 459 5.14 -6.14 -7.06
C GLU A 459 5.94 -6.53 -8.31
N CYS A 460 7.20 -6.91 -8.12
CA CYS A 460 8.11 -7.24 -9.20
C CYS A 460 8.40 -8.74 -9.19
N GLU A 461 7.88 -9.47 -10.18
CA GLU A 461 8.31 -10.84 -10.43
C GLU A 461 9.77 -10.80 -10.90
N ARG A 462 10.71 -11.16 -10.03
CA ARG A 462 12.14 -10.96 -10.29
C ARG A 462 12.64 -11.86 -11.41
N GLY A 463 12.11 -13.09 -11.53
CA GLY A 463 12.53 -14.06 -12.54
C GLY A 463 14.07 -14.21 -12.58
N ASP A 464 14.63 -14.19 -13.79
CA ASP A 464 16.08 -14.19 -14.02
C ASP A 464 16.67 -12.78 -14.24
N ARG A 465 15.95 -11.71 -13.84
CA ARG A 465 16.40 -10.32 -13.99
C ARG A 465 17.61 -10.03 -13.09
N ASP A 466 18.63 -9.41 -13.69
CA ASP A 466 19.77 -8.85 -12.96
C ASP A 466 19.36 -7.60 -12.15
N PRO A 467 20.21 -7.13 -11.21
CA PRO A 467 19.91 -5.96 -10.38
C PRO A 467 19.68 -4.66 -11.14
N ALA A 468 20.29 -4.45 -12.31
CA ALA A 468 20.11 -3.24 -13.11
C ALA A 468 18.76 -3.24 -13.83
N ALA A 469 18.35 -4.37 -14.40
CA ALA A 469 17.02 -4.53 -14.99
C ALA A 469 15.88 -4.30 -13.97
N VAL A 470 16.07 -4.74 -12.72
CA VAL A 470 15.12 -4.45 -11.62
C VAL A 470 15.20 -2.98 -11.17
N ALA A 471 16.38 -2.36 -11.16
CA ALA A 471 16.54 -0.95 -10.82
C ALA A 471 15.84 -0.02 -11.83
N VAL A 472 16.01 -0.27 -13.13
CA VAL A 472 15.32 0.46 -14.21
C VAL A 472 13.80 0.38 -14.05
N LEU A 473 13.26 -0.80 -13.74
CA LEU A 473 11.83 -1.04 -13.51
C LEU A 473 11.28 -0.23 -12.32
N ILE A 474 12.02 -0.22 -11.20
CA ILE A 474 11.64 0.56 -10.01
C ILE A 474 11.70 2.06 -10.31
N ALA A 475 12.77 2.52 -10.96
CA ALA A 475 12.94 3.92 -11.31
C ALA A 475 11.93 4.40 -12.35
N ASP A 476 11.53 3.54 -13.29
CA ASP A 476 10.47 3.79 -14.27
C ASP A 476 9.10 4.00 -13.61
N GLU A 477 8.75 3.15 -12.64
CA GLU A 477 7.52 3.32 -11.89
C GLU A 477 7.53 4.63 -11.09
N LEU A 478 8.65 4.96 -10.45
CA LEU A 478 8.76 6.16 -9.64
C LEU A 478 8.82 7.44 -10.47
N THR A 479 9.45 7.47 -11.65
CA THR A 479 9.46 8.69 -12.47
C THR A 479 8.23 8.81 -13.39
N ARG A 480 7.53 7.71 -13.72
CA ARG A 480 6.55 7.68 -14.83
C ARG A 480 5.26 6.90 -14.54
N GLY A 481 5.06 6.38 -13.34
CA GLY A 481 3.96 5.48 -12.97
C GLY A 481 2.53 6.05 -12.96
N ALA A 482 2.38 7.37 -13.12
CA ALA A 482 1.11 8.08 -13.02
C ALA A 482 0.41 8.00 -11.64
N GLY A 483 1.21 8.00 -10.57
CA GLY A 483 0.70 8.00 -9.19
C GLY A 483 -0.04 6.71 -8.81
N ALA A 484 0.23 5.59 -9.49
CA ALA A 484 -0.41 4.32 -9.23
C ALA A 484 0.02 3.75 -7.86
N GLN A 485 -0.92 3.59 -6.93
CA GLN A 485 -0.60 3.14 -5.56
C GLN A 485 -0.14 1.67 -5.49
N ARG A 486 -0.61 0.83 -6.42
CA ARG A 486 -0.33 -0.62 -6.45
C ARG A 486 -0.11 -1.07 -7.87
N VAL A 487 1.10 -1.57 -8.14
CA VAL A 487 1.54 -1.99 -9.47
C VAL A 487 2.13 -3.39 -9.39
N ARG A 488 1.86 -4.20 -10.41
CA ARG A 488 2.45 -5.52 -10.61
C ARG A 488 3.15 -5.55 -11.97
N VAL A 489 4.40 -6.00 -11.99
CA VAL A 489 5.19 -6.18 -13.20
C VAL A 489 5.64 -7.65 -13.28
N ALA A 490 5.07 -8.38 -14.23
CA ALA A 490 5.38 -9.79 -14.46
C ALA A 490 6.76 -9.99 -15.12
N ALA A 491 7.26 -11.23 -15.19
CA ALA A 491 8.59 -11.56 -15.68
C ALA A 491 8.86 -11.14 -17.14
N ASP A 492 7.82 -11.07 -17.97
CA ASP A 492 7.85 -10.60 -19.37
C ASP A 492 8.01 -9.07 -19.50
N GLY A 493 7.70 -8.31 -18.45
CA GLY A 493 7.66 -6.84 -18.44
C GLY A 493 6.25 -6.26 -18.49
N THR A 494 5.21 -7.09 -18.52
CA THR A 494 3.80 -6.64 -18.49
C THR A 494 3.51 -5.89 -17.17
N ARG A 495 3.25 -4.58 -17.29
CA ARG A 495 2.82 -3.71 -16.19
C ARG A 495 1.28 -3.69 -16.06
N SER A 496 0.80 -3.95 -14.85
CA SER A 496 -0.61 -3.87 -14.49
C SER A 496 -0.84 -3.07 -13.21
N VAL A 497 -1.93 -2.31 -13.15
CA VAL A 497 -2.34 -1.51 -11.97
C VAL A 497 -3.48 -2.22 -11.25
N GLY A 498 -3.36 -2.36 -9.93
CA GLY A 498 -4.34 -3.00 -9.05
C GLY A 498 -5.42 -2.03 -8.57
N ARG A 499 -6.71 -2.38 -8.78
CA ARG A 499 -7.87 -1.53 -8.51
C ARG A 499 -8.98 -2.32 -7.84
N LEU A 500 -9.68 -1.72 -6.88
CA LEU A 500 -10.90 -2.32 -6.32
C LEU A 500 -12.08 -2.03 -7.25
N VAL A 501 -12.71 -3.07 -7.77
CA VAL A 501 -13.88 -3.01 -8.67
C VAL A 501 -15.00 -3.89 -8.14
N SER A 502 -16.24 -3.74 -8.63
CA SER A 502 -17.29 -4.71 -8.33
C SER A 502 -17.00 -6.05 -9.00
N ALA A 503 -17.15 -7.14 -8.25
CA ALA A 503 -16.92 -8.50 -8.75
C ALA A 503 -18.13 -9.09 -9.52
N GLY A 504 -19.22 -8.32 -9.65
CA GLY A 504 -20.52 -8.83 -10.11
C GLY A 504 -21.12 -9.87 -9.15
N SER A 505 -22.27 -10.42 -9.51
CA SER A 505 -22.98 -11.46 -8.71
C SER A 505 -22.28 -12.82 -8.68
N GLY A 506 -21.25 -13.03 -9.51
CA GLY A 506 -20.70 -14.35 -9.81
C GLY A 506 -21.65 -15.19 -10.67
N SER A 507 -21.19 -16.39 -11.03
CA SER A 507 -22.05 -17.46 -11.58
C SER A 507 -22.35 -18.47 -10.48
N PRO A 508 -23.57 -19.01 -10.35
CA PRO A 508 -23.87 -20.05 -9.38
C PRO A 508 -23.03 -21.31 -9.63
N ARG A 509 -22.50 -21.90 -8.54
CA ARG A 509 -21.74 -23.16 -8.57
C ARG A 509 -22.38 -24.22 -7.69
N GLU A 510 -21.98 -25.47 -7.88
CA GLU A 510 -22.33 -26.55 -6.97
C GLU A 510 -21.61 -26.38 -5.61
N ARG A 511 -22.30 -26.75 -4.52
CA ARG A 511 -21.77 -26.67 -3.16
C ARG A 511 -20.78 -27.82 -2.94
N LEU A 512 -19.51 -27.49 -2.64
CA LEU A 512 -18.50 -28.50 -2.28
C LEU A 512 -18.65 -28.98 -0.84
N ILE A 513 -18.91 -28.05 0.09
CA ILE A 513 -19.12 -28.38 1.50
C ILE A 513 -20.53 -28.96 1.70
N GLY A 514 -20.59 -30.18 2.22
CA GLY A 514 -21.80 -30.90 2.61
C GLY A 514 -21.58 -31.77 3.87
N PRO A 515 -22.50 -32.69 4.20
CA PRO A 515 -22.46 -33.40 5.48
C PRO A 515 -21.21 -34.28 5.68
N ASP A 516 -20.71 -34.91 4.61
CA ASP A 516 -19.51 -35.74 4.64
C ASP A 516 -18.19 -34.93 4.67
N SER A 517 -18.24 -33.62 4.46
CA SER A 517 -17.07 -32.75 4.47
C SER A 517 -16.49 -32.59 5.87
N VAL A 518 -15.16 -32.68 5.99
CA VAL A 518 -14.43 -32.45 7.24
C VAL A 518 -13.66 -31.14 7.12
N ILE A 519 -14.12 -30.11 7.83
CA ILE A 519 -13.55 -28.77 7.81
C ILE A 519 -12.74 -28.53 9.10
N VAL A 520 -11.46 -28.20 8.95
CA VAL A 520 -10.60 -27.77 10.06
C VAL A 520 -10.60 -26.25 10.15
N ALA A 521 -11.07 -25.71 11.27
CA ALA A 521 -11.19 -24.28 11.53
C ALA A 521 -10.19 -23.82 12.60
N SER A 522 -9.22 -22.98 12.23
CA SER A 522 -8.32 -22.29 13.18
C SER A 522 -8.82 -20.89 13.49
N GLY A 523 -8.58 -20.42 14.72
CA GLY A 523 -8.98 -19.08 15.19
C GLY A 523 -9.87 -19.09 16.43
N GLU A 524 -9.66 -20.06 17.33
CA GLU A 524 -10.31 -20.20 18.65
C GLU A 524 -11.84 -20.35 18.68
N ALA A 525 -12.57 -20.15 17.57
CA ALA A 525 -14.01 -20.42 17.42
C ALA A 525 -14.96 -19.62 18.34
N HIS A 526 -14.54 -18.41 18.73
CA HIS A 526 -15.38 -17.37 19.34
C HIS A 526 -15.56 -16.17 18.37
N GLY A 527 -16.29 -15.14 18.79
CA GLY A 527 -16.55 -13.92 18.03
C GLY A 527 -17.20 -14.18 16.67
N PHE A 528 -16.79 -13.40 15.66
CA PHE A 528 -17.29 -13.60 14.29
C PHE A 528 -16.97 -14.98 13.71
N CYS A 529 -15.86 -15.62 14.10
CA CYS A 529 -15.55 -16.97 13.66
C CYS A 529 -16.60 -17.97 14.15
N GLY A 530 -16.99 -17.88 15.43
CA GLY A 530 -18.05 -18.70 16.01
C GLY A 530 -19.40 -18.53 15.28
N VAL A 531 -19.79 -17.28 15.00
CA VAL A 531 -21.04 -16.98 14.26
C VAL A 531 -20.99 -17.54 12.82
N ALA A 532 -19.85 -17.38 12.13
CA ALA A 532 -19.67 -17.90 10.77
C ALA A 532 -19.66 -19.44 10.71
N LEU A 533 -19.08 -20.10 11.72
CA LEU A 533 -19.09 -21.56 11.86
C LEU A 533 -20.50 -22.12 12.08
N VAL A 534 -21.31 -21.45 12.91
CA VAL A 534 -22.72 -21.85 13.15
C VAL A 534 -23.56 -21.68 11.87
N GLU A 535 -23.33 -20.62 11.09
CA GLU A 535 -24.06 -20.43 9.84
C GLU A 535 -23.61 -21.42 8.74
N LEU A 536 -22.32 -21.75 8.67
CA LEU A 536 -21.82 -22.83 7.83
C LEU A 536 -22.43 -24.19 8.21
N ALA A 537 -22.50 -24.50 9.51
CA ALA A 537 -23.13 -25.71 10.03
C ALA A 537 -24.61 -25.81 9.60
N ARG A 538 -25.39 -24.74 9.75
CA ARG A 538 -26.80 -24.67 9.28
C ARG A 538 -26.93 -24.89 7.78
N ALA A 539 -26.00 -24.37 6.99
CA ALA A 539 -26.08 -24.41 5.52
C ALA A 539 -25.56 -25.70 4.88
N THR A 540 -24.79 -26.53 5.61
CA THR A 540 -24.06 -27.67 5.03
C THR A 540 -24.08 -28.95 5.86
N GLN A 541 -24.31 -28.84 7.17
CA GLN A 541 -24.25 -29.93 8.16
C GLN A 541 -22.90 -30.69 8.19
N CYS A 542 -21.82 -30.05 7.73
CA CYS A 542 -20.47 -30.62 7.69
C CYS A 542 -19.88 -30.91 9.08
N ARG A 543 -18.82 -31.73 9.13
CA ARG A 543 -18.03 -31.96 10.35
C ARG A 543 -17.06 -30.80 10.59
N LEU A 544 -17.03 -30.27 11.81
CA LEU A 544 -16.22 -29.11 12.21
C LEU A 544 -15.17 -29.49 13.26
N VAL A 545 -13.89 -29.37 12.91
CA VAL A 545 -12.77 -29.47 13.86
C VAL A 545 -12.30 -28.07 14.24
N LEU A 546 -12.54 -27.67 15.48
CA LEU A 546 -12.27 -26.32 15.97
C LEU A 546 -10.92 -26.29 16.70
N LEU A 547 -9.92 -25.64 16.13
CA LEU A 547 -8.58 -25.50 16.73
C LEU A 547 -8.51 -24.24 17.59
N GLY A 548 -8.05 -24.38 18.84
CA GLY A 548 -7.86 -23.24 19.72
C GLY A 548 -6.94 -23.47 20.91
N ARG A 549 -6.39 -22.36 21.43
CA ARG A 549 -5.45 -22.33 22.56
C ARG A 549 -6.16 -22.26 23.92
N THR A 550 -7.47 -22.01 23.95
CA THR A 550 -8.27 -21.92 25.19
C THR A 550 -8.56 -23.32 25.74
N PRO A 551 -8.21 -23.65 26.99
CA PRO A 551 -8.50 -24.96 27.57
C PRO A 551 -9.95 -25.05 28.04
N LEU A 552 -10.78 -25.86 27.38
CA LEU A 552 -12.21 -26.05 27.73
C LEU A 552 -12.47 -26.91 28.98
N GLY A 553 -11.50 -26.99 29.90
CA GLY A 553 -11.63 -27.75 31.15
C GLY A 553 -12.80 -27.31 32.02
N ALA A 554 -13.30 -28.20 32.89
CA ALA A 554 -14.50 -27.99 33.69
C ALA A 554 -14.47 -26.63 34.43
N GLU A 555 -15.50 -25.80 34.23
CA GLU A 555 -15.56 -24.48 34.85
C GLU A 555 -15.85 -24.63 36.36
N PRO A 556 -15.05 -24.00 37.26
CA PRO A 556 -15.30 -24.06 38.69
C PRO A 556 -16.66 -23.46 39.07
N GLU A 557 -17.48 -24.19 39.83
CA GLU A 557 -18.84 -23.80 40.22
C GLU A 557 -18.95 -22.40 40.81
N HIS A 558 -17.94 -21.95 41.56
CA HIS A 558 -17.92 -20.61 42.15
C HIS A 558 -17.96 -19.48 41.09
N LEU A 559 -17.58 -19.73 39.84
CA LEU A 559 -17.66 -18.76 38.73
C LEU A 559 -19.05 -18.68 38.08
N ALA A 560 -19.89 -19.71 38.21
CA ALA A 560 -21.22 -19.78 37.59
C ALA A 560 -22.10 -18.56 37.91
N GLY A 561 -22.85 -18.07 36.92
CA GLY A 561 -23.73 -16.90 37.06
C GLY A 561 -23.05 -15.52 37.05
N ALA A 562 -21.71 -15.43 36.99
CA ALA A 562 -21.05 -14.18 36.61
C ALA A 562 -21.02 -14.08 35.07
N ALA A 563 -21.77 -13.16 34.48
CA ALA A 563 -21.94 -13.08 33.02
C ALA A 563 -20.78 -12.39 32.28
N ASP A 564 -20.09 -11.45 32.93
CA ASP A 564 -19.17 -10.48 32.33
C ASP A 564 -17.77 -10.46 32.97
N GLU A 565 -16.82 -9.73 32.36
CA GLU A 565 -15.44 -9.62 32.84
C GLU A 565 -15.35 -9.07 34.28
N VAL A 566 -16.17 -8.07 34.63
CA VAL A 566 -16.13 -7.42 35.95
C VAL A 566 -16.69 -8.35 37.03
N SER A 567 -17.78 -9.06 36.76
CA SER A 567 -18.34 -10.06 37.67
C SER A 567 -17.38 -11.25 37.89
N LEU A 568 -16.66 -11.69 36.85
CA LEU A 568 -15.61 -12.71 36.98
C LEU A 568 -14.41 -12.18 37.78
N MET A 569 -13.93 -10.96 37.49
CA MET A 569 -12.86 -10.31 38.27
C MET A 569 -13.20 -10.17 39.75
N ARG A 570 -14.43 -9.75 40.07
CA ARG A 570 -14.92 -9.68 41.47
C ARG A 570 -14.87 -11.04 42.17
N LYS A 571 -15.21 -12.12 41.47
CA LYS A 571 -15.10 -13.48 42.00
C LYS A 571 -13.64 -13.94 42.19
N PHE A 572 -12.74 -13.61 41.26
CA PHE A 572 -11.31 -13.89 41.43
C PHE A 572 -10.66 -13.08 42.56
N ALA A 573 -11.17 -11.88 42.85
CA ALA A 573 -10.75 -11.05 43.98
C ALA A 573 -11.35 -11.49 45.32
N ALA A 574 -12.54 -12.11 45.32
CA ALA A 574 -13.22 -12.64 46.51
C ALA A 574 -12.74 -14.06 46.92
N GLY A 575 -12.18 -14.83 45.99
CA GLY A 575 -11.43 -16.04 46.29
C GLY A 575 -10.02 -15.74 46.82
N THR A 576 -9.16 -16.76 46.90
CA THR A 576 -7.72 -16.55 47.06
C THR A 576 -7.17 -15.90 45.79
N GLY A 577 -7.08 -14.56 45.79
CA GLY A 577 -6.55 -13.78 44.68
C GLY A 577 -5.18 -14.29 44.24
N GLY A 578 -5.07 -14.67 42.97
CA GLY A 578 -3.80 -15.11 42.38
C GLY A 578 -2.75 -14.00 42.44
N PRO A 579 -1.45 -14.34 42.52
CA PRO A 579 -0.36 -13.37 42.69
C PRO A 579 -0.20 -12.39 41.50
N ASP A 580 -0.92 -12.63 40.41
CA ASP A 580 -0.78 -12.01 39.08
C ASP A 580 -1.46 -10.63 38.94
N GLY A 581 -2.05 -10.12 40.04
CA GLY A 581 -2.67 -8.79 40.11
C GLY A 581 -3.85 -8.57 39.15
N LEU A 582 -4.15 -7.30 38.85
CA LEU A 582 -5.30 -6.90 38.05
C LEU A 582 -5.24 -7.44 36.62
N ALA A 583 -4.06 -7.45 36.00
CA ALA A 583 -3.85 -7.92 34.64
C ALA A 583 -4.10 -9.44 34.53
N GLY A 584 -3.57 -10.24 35.46
CA GLY A 584 -3.82 -11.68 35.49
C GLY A 584 -5.26 -12.05 35.85
N MET A 585 -5.97 -11.24 36.64
CA MET A 585 -7.42 -11.42 36.86
C MET A 585 -8.23 -11.14 35.59
N ARG A 586 -7.91 -10.07 34.82
CA ARG A 586 -8.52 -9.79 33.51
C ARG A 586 -8.27 -10.92 32.51
N LEU A 587 -7.03 -11.41 32.41
CA LEU A 587 -6.67 -12.50 31.52
C LEU A 587 -7.45 -13.79 31.83
N ARG A 588 -7.56 -14.16 33.12
CA ARG A 588 -8.36 -15.31 33.55
C ARG A 588 -9.87 -15.13 33.32
N ALA A 589 -10.40 -13.92 33.48
CA ALA A 589 -11.81 -13.62 33.18
C ALA A 589 -12.11 -13.80 31.69
N ARG A 590 -11.26 -13.27 30.80
CA ARG A 590 -11.38 -13.43 29.35
C ARG A 590 -11.28 -14.90 28.91
N ALA A 591 -10.34 -15.65 29.48
CA ALA A 591 -10.21 -17.08 29.20
C ALA A 591 -11.47 -17.89 29.58
N VAL A 592 -12.16 -17.52 30.67
CA VAL A 592 -13.44 -18.15 31.08
C VAL A 592 -14.59 -17.73 30.15
N LEU A 593 -14.67 -16.47 29.73
CA LEU A 593 -15.68 -16.02 28.76
C LEU A 593 -15.51 -16.73 27.42
N ALA A 594 -14.30 -16.73 26.85
CA ALA A 594 -13.98 -17.45 25.62
C ALA A 594 -14.30 -18.96 25.75
N ALA A 595 -13.91 -19.61 26.85
CA ALA A 595 -14.23 -21.03 27.07
C ALA A 595 -15.74 -21.34 27.17
N ARG A 596 -16.59 -20.36 27.52
CA ARG A 596 -18.06 -20.50 27.47
C ARG A 596 -18.59 -20.25 26.07
N GLU A 597 -18.10 -19.22 25.40
CA GLU A 597 -18.51 -18.85 24.05
C GLU A 597 -18.20 -19.97 23.05
N ILE A 598 -17.02 -20.59 23.14
CA ILE A 598 -16.65 -21.77 22.34
C ILE A 598 -17.61 -22.94 22.56
N ARG A 599 -18.03 -23.20 23.81
CA ARG A 599 -19.04 -24.24 24.11
C ARG A 599 -20.42 -23.88 23.54
N GLN A 600 -20.78 -22.59 23.51
CA GLN A 600 -22.00 -22.13 22.85
C GLN A 600 -21.91 -22.28 21.32
N THR A 601 -20.78 -21.96 20.70
CA THR A 601 -20.50 -22.23 19.28
C THR A 601 -20.65 -23.73 18.97
N MET A 602 -20.00 -24.61 19.74
CA MET A 602 -20.13 -26.07 19.57
C MET A 602 -21.59 -26.53 19.67
N ALA A 603 -22.29 -26.18 20.75
CA ALA A 603 -23.67 -26.58 20.97
C ALA A 603 -24.63 -26.01 19.89
N ALA A 604 -24.33 -24.83 19.34
CA ALA A 604 -25.10 -24.24 18.25
C ALA A 604 -24.83 -24.91 16.89
N CYS A 605 -23.61 -25.39 16.63
CA CYS A 605 -23.30 -26.25 15.48
C CYS A 605 -23.96 -27.63 15.61
N GLU A 606 -23.91 -28.25 16.79
CA GLU A 606 -24.59 -29.52 17.09
C GLU A 606 -26.11 -29.39 16.94
N ALA A 607 -26.70 -28.30 17.42
CA ALA A 607 -28.13 -27.99 17.24
C ALA A 607 -28.52 -27.70 15.78
N ALA A 608 -27.56 -27.29 14.93
CA ALA A 608 -27.73 -27.19 13.48
C ALA A 608 -27.52 -28.53 12.74
N GLY A 609 -27.14 -29.60 13.45
CA GLY A 609 -26.94 -30.94 12.90
C GLY A 609 -25.55 -31.22 12.35
N ALA A 610 -24.55 -30.38 12.68
CA ALA A 610 -23.13 -30.64 12.39
C ALA A 610 -22.47 -31.41 13.55
N GLU A 611 -21.50 -32.28 13.26
CA GLU A 611 -20.60 -32.83 14.30
C GLU A 611 -19.51 -31.81 14.62
N ALA A 612 -19.41 -31.35 15.87
CA ALA A 612 -18.38 -30.39 16.31
C ALA A 612 -17.36 -31.04 17.26
N ARG A 613 -16.06 -30.79 17.04
CA ARG A 613 -14.96 -31.27 17.89
C ARG A 613 -13.96 -30.16 18.15
N TYR A 614 -13.81 -29.74 19.40
CA TYR A 614 -12.74 -28.82 19.78
C TYR A 614 -11.44 -29.57 20.05
N VAL A 615 -10.35 -29.11 19.43
CA VAL A 615 -8.99 -29.60 19.62
C VAL A 615 -8.19 -28.49 20.30
N HIS A 616 -7.83 -28.73 21.56
CA HIS A 616 -6.95 -27.85 22.30
C HIS A 616 -5.51 -28.03 21.79
N ALA A 617 -5.06 -27.13 20.93
CA ALA A 617 -3.72 -27.08 20.36
C ALA A 617 -3.29 -25.62 20.10
N ASP A 618 -1.99 -25.37 20.23
CA ASP A 618 -1.37 -24.21 19.61
C ASP A 618 -1.08 -24.61 18.16
N ASP A 619 -1.57 -23.88 17.17
CA ASP A 619 -1.42 -24.21 15.76
C ASP A 619 0.02 -24.03 15.25
N ARG A 620 0.90 -23.45 16.06
CA ARG A 620 2.35 -23.38 15.85
C ARG A 620 3.09 -24.65 16.34
N ASP A 621 2.45 -25.50 17.14
CA ASP A 621 2.97 -26.80 17.58
C ASP A 621 2.66 -27.85 16.49
N ALA A 622 3.48 -27.87 15.43
CA ALA A 622 3.23 -28.65 14.22
C ALA A 622 3.17 -30.18 14.47
N ASP A 623 3.96 -30.70 15.41
CA ASP A 623 3.94 -32.12 15.78
C ASP A 623 2.62 -32.49 16.46
N ARG A 624 2.15 -31.67 17.42
CA ARG A 624 0.86 -31.86 18.07
C ARG A 624 -0.30 -31.66 17.11
N LEU A 625 -0.27 -30.62 16.28
CA LEU A 625 -1.29 -30.37 15.27
C LEU A 625 -1.45 -31.58 14.34
N THR A 626 -0.33 -32.14 13.86
CA THR A 626 -0.34 -33.35 13.03
C THR A 626 -0.93 -34.54 13.80
N ALA A 627 -0.51 -34.77 15.05
CA ALA A 627 -0.96 -35.89 15.87
C ALA A 627 -2.45 -35.82 16.29
N GLU A 628 -3.04 -34.63 16.39
CA GLU A 628 -4.48 -34.46 16.61
C GLU A 628 -5.29 -34.59 15.30
N LEU A 629 -4.77 -34.05 14.18
CA LEU A 629 -5.40 -34.22 12.87
C LEU A 629 -5.36 -35.68 12.38
N ASP A 630 -4.35 -36.47 12.74
CA ASP A 630 -4.34 -37.91 12.46
C ASP A 630 -5.44 -38.69 13.21
N ARG A 631 -5.87 -38.23 14.39
CA ARG A 631 -7.04 -38.80 15.10
C ARG A 631 -8.34 -38.42 14.39
N VAL A 632 -8.46 -37.18 13.94
CA VAL A 632 -9.58 -36.76 13.07
C VAL A 632 -9.65 -37.65 11.83
N ARG A 633 -8.53 -37.87 11.13
CA ARG A 633 -8.47 -38.73 9.94
C ARG A 633 -8.90 -40.17 10.23
N ALA A 634 -8.52 -40.72 11.38
CA ALA A 634 -8.86 -42.08 11.80
C ALA A 634 -10.35 -42.26 12.19
N GLU A 635 -11.02 -41.20 12.66
CA GLU A 635 -12.39 -41.26 13.19
C GLU A 635 -13.46 -40.69 12.26
N TRP A 636 -13.14 -39.62 11.52
CA TRP A 636 -14.08 -38.83 10.70
C TRP A 636 -13.82 -38.89 9.20
N GLY A 637 -12.65 -39.39 8.78
CA GLY A 637 -12.21 -39.42 7.39
C GLY A 637 -11.23 -38.29 7.04
N PRO A 638 -10.75 -38.24 5.78
CA PRO A 638 -9.77 -37.26 5.33
C PRO A 638 -10.31 -35.83 5.42
N ILE A 639 -9.43 -34.84 5.61
CA ILE A 639 -9.83 -33.44 5.70
C ILE A 639 -10.19 -32.94 4.30
N THR A 640 -11.37 -32.35 4.12
CA THR A 640 -11.81 -31.85 2.79
C THR A 640 -11.70 -30.33 2.68
N GLY A 641 -11.63 -29.60 3.80
CA GLY A 641 -11.41 -28.16 3.76
C GLY A 641 -10.75 -27.57 5.00
N VAL A 642 -10.27 -26.34 4.83
CA VAL A 642 -9.63 -25.53 5.87
C VAL A 642 -10.27 -24.15 5.93
N LEU A 643 -10.62 -23.69 7.13
CA LEU A 643 -11.05 -22.33 7.44
C LEU A 643 -10.04 -21.67 8.39
N HIS A 644 -9.39 -20.61 7.95
CA HIS A 644 -8.48 -19.82 8.77
C HIS A 644 -9.15 -18.51 9.19
N CYS A 645 -9.78 -18.50 10.36
CA CYS A 645 -10.26 -17.30 11.01
C CYS A 645 -9.09 -16.54 11.65
N ALA A 646 -8.37 -15.73 10.87
CA ALA A 646 -7.59 -14.65 11.47
C ALA A 646 -8.57 -13.65 12.11
N GLU A 647 -8.55 -13.53 13.43
CA GLU A 647 -9.50 -12.72 14.18
C GLU A 647 -9.35 -11.23 13.79
N VAL A 648 -10.42 -10.64 13.24
CA VAL A 648 -10.42 -9.22 12.84
C VAL A 648 -10.73 -8.33 14.05
N VAL A 649 -9.83 -8.38 15.04
CA VAL A 649 -9.91 -7.58 16.26
C VAL A 649 -9.70 -6.11 15.93
N ALA A 650 -10.56 -5.24 16.45
CA ALA A 650 -10.34 -3.80 16.51
C ALA A 650 -9.20 -3.49 17.52
N ASP A 651 -7.97 -3.73 17.09
CA ASP A 651 -6.76 -3.56 17.90
C ASP A 651 -6.54 -2.08 18.29
N ARG A 652 -5.93 -1.85 19.47
CA ARG A 652 -5.99 -0.62 20.30
C ARG A 652 -5.75 0.73 19.61
N ARG A 653 -6.07 1.80 20.35
CA ARG A 653 -5.96 3.21 19.94
C ARG A 653 -4.61 3.54 19.25
N PRO A 654 -4.60 4.45 18.25
CA PRO A 654 -3.36 4.97 17.68
C PRO A 654 -2.42 5.50 18.77
N GLY A 655 -1.13 5.17 18.66
CA GLY A 655 -0.07 5.64 19.58
C GLY A 655 0.28 4.72 20.75
N GLU A 656 -0.53 3.71 21.09
CA GLU A 656 -0.28 2.84 22.27
C GLU A 656 0.54 1.56 21.97
N LYS A 657 0.86 1.26 20.70
CA LYS A 657 1.39 -0.06 20.28
C LYS A 657 2.91 -0.08 20.13
N SER A 658 3.57 -1.02 20.80
CA SER A 658 5.00 -1.30 20.63
C SER A 658 5.26 -2.13 19.35
N ALA A 659 6.55 -2.39 19.05
CA ALA A 659 6.93 -3.40 18.05
C ALA A 659 6.42 -4.79 18.47
N ALA A 660 6.69 -5.20 19.72
CA ALA A 660 6.28 -6.47 20.30
C ALA A 660 4.76 -6.72 20.39
N ASP A 661 3.93 -5.72 20.09
CA ASP A 661 2.48 -5.89 19.89
C ASP A 661 2.13 -6.21 18.43
N ALA A 662 2.85 -5.61 17.46
CA ALA A 662 2.74 -5.96 16.05
C ALA A 662 3.33 -7.35 15.75
N ASP A 663 4.50 -7.66 16.32
CA ASP A 663 5.15 -8.97 16.21
C ASP A 663 4.23 -10.07 16.76
N ARG A 664 3.53 -9.78 17.87
CA ARG A 664 2.55 -10.67 18.51
C ARG A 664 1.26 -10.80 17.68
N ALA A 665 0.81 -9.74 17.01
CA ALA A 665 -0.36 -9.78 16.14
C ALA A 665 -0.08 -10.64 14.90
N LEU A 666 0.99 -10.36 14.15
CA LEU A 666 1.38 -11.19 13.00
C LEU A 666 1.69 -12.63 13.45
N GLY A 667 2.43 -12.80 14.55
CA GLY A 667 2.73 -14.11 15.14
C GLY A 667 1.53 -14.88 15.70
N THR A 668 0.36 -14.23 15.88
CA THR A 668 -0.90 -14.88 16.28
C THR A 668 -1.77 -15.23 15.07
N HIS A 669 -1.78 -14.40 14.03
CA HIS A 669 -2.69 -14.54 12.90
C HIS A 669 -2.06 -15.10 11.62
N LEU A 670 -0.73 -15.17 11.53
CA LEU A 670 -0.03 -15.74 10.38
C LEU A 670 0.77 -17.00 10.70
N ALA A 671 1.32 -17.15 11.91
CA ALA A 671 2.30 -18.22 12.21
C ALA A 671 1.73 -19.64 12.29
N GLY A 672 0.43 -19.84 12.52
CA GLY A 672 -0.21 -21.16 12.54
C GLY A 672 -0.59 -21.70 11.16
N LEU A 673 -0.86 -20.80 10.20
CA LEU A 673 -1.29 -21.16 8.85
C LEU A 673 -0.26 -21.98 8.03
N PRO A 674 1.08 -21.77 8.12
CA PRO A 674 2.08 -22.63 7.49
C PRO A 674 2.00 -24.07 7.99
N ALA A 675 1.86 -24.25 9.31
CA ALA A 675 1.76 -25.57 9.94
C ALA A 675 0.45 -26.27 9.54
N LEU A 676 -0.67 -25.53 9.52
CA LEU A 676 -1.97 -26.07 9.07
C LEU A 676 -1.95 -26.47 7.58
N LEU A 677 -1.40 -25.63 6.70
CA LEU A 677 -1.23 -25.93 5.26
C LEU A 677 -0.20 -27.05 4.99
N ALA A 678 0.76 -27.27 5.89
CA ALA A 678 1.70 -28.38 5.81
C ALA A 678 1.08 -29.70 6.32
N ALA A 679 0.43 -29.67 7.49
CA ALA A 679 -0.24 -30.82 8.08
C ALA A 679 -1.39 -31.34 7.21
N THR A 680 -2.06 -30.46 6.43
CA THR A 680 -3.11 -30.82 5.46
C THR A 680 -2.60 -31.01 4.02
N ALA A 681 -1.28 -31.00 3.78
CA ALA A 681 -0.72 -31.02 2.43
C ALA A 681 -0.92 -32.33 1.64
N GLN A 682 -1.40 -33.39 2.27
CA GLN A 682 -1.71 -34.69 1.65
C GLN A 682 -3.22 -35.03 1.68
N ASP A 683 -4.04 -34.17 2.28
CA ASP A 683 -5.49 -34.33 2.30
C ASP A 683 -6.11 -33.86 0.97
N PRO A 684 -7.27 -34.40 0.56
CA PRO A 684 -7.98 -34.04 -0.66
C PRO A 684 -8.75 -32.71 -0.49
N LEU A 685 -8.03 -31.63 -0.21
CA LEU A 685 -8.63 -30.31 0.03
C LEU A 685 -9.37 -29.77 -1.20
N ASP A 686 -10.70 -29.75 -1.11
CA ASP A 686 -11.61 -29.13 -2.08
C ASP A 686 -11.88 -27.66 -1.75
N THR A 687 -11.67 -27.21 -0.50
CA THR A 687 -12.01 -25.84 -0.06
C THR A 687 -10.96 -25.25 0.89
N LEU A 688 -10.52 -24.01 0.63
CA LEU A 688 -9.59 -23.24 1.48
C LEU A 688 -10.10 -21.80 1.68
N LEU A 689 -10.47 -21.47 2.90
CA LEU A 689 -11.14 -20.23 3.27
C LEU A 689 -10.27 -19.47 4.26
N LEU A 690 -9.95 -18.21 3.98
CA LEU A 690 -9.19 -17.32 4.84
C LEU A 690 -10.06 -16.10 5.16
N PHE A 691 -10.20 -15.74 6.44
CA PHE A 691 -10.79 -14.46 6.81
C PHE A 691 -9.70 -13.39 6.84
N SER A 692 -9.85 -12.41 5.96
CA SER A 692 -8.98 -11.26 5.78
C SER A 692 -9.71 -9.99 6.25
N SER A 693 -9.11 -8.83 6.05
CA SER A 693 -9.69 -7.55 6.42
C SER A 693 -9.58 -6.53 5.29
N VAL A 694 -10.62 -5.71 5.13
CA VAL A 694 -10.65 -4.55 4.24
C VAL A 694 -9.43 -3.63 4.43
N THR A 695 -8.83 -3.62 5.62
CA THR A 695 -7.62 -2.87 5.96
C THR A 695 -6.41 -3.25 5.11
N GLY A 696 -6.34 -4.49 4.60
CA GLY A 696 -5.35 -4.94 3.62
C GLY A 696 -5.40 -4.16 2.30
N TRP A 697 -6.50 -3.47 2.01
CA TRP A 697 -6.62 -2.55 0.89
C TRP A 697 -6.79 -1.08 1.32
N SER A 698 -7.74 -0.79 2.22
CA SER A 698 -8.11 0.58 2.59
C SER A 698 -7.10 1.23 3.55
N GLY A 699 -6.58 0.46 4.51
CA GLY A 699 -5.51 0.85 5.42
C GLY A 699 -5.81 1.96 6.45
N ASP A 700 -4.95 1.96 7.48
CA ASP A 700 -4.82 2.85 8.65
C ASP A 700 -3.54 2.35 9.37
N LEU A 701 -2.54 3.17 9.76
CA LEU A 701 -1.28 2.64 10.35
C LEU A 701 -1.42 2.29 11.83
N ALA A 702 -2.40 2.87 12.52
CA ALA A 702 -2.87 2.33 13.81
C ALA A 702 -3.30 0.87 13.65
N GLN A 703 -3.88 0.53 12.50
CA GLN A 703 -4.24 -0.83 12.07
C GLN A 703 -3.21 -1.45 11.11
N GLY A 704 -1.97 -0.92 11.04
CA GLY A 704 -0.98 -1.31 10.04
C GLY A 704 -0.60 -2.80 10.08
N ALA A 705 -0.60 -3.40 11.27
CA ALA A 705 -0.44 -4.85 11.43
C ALA A 705 -1.61 -5.65 10.80
N GLN A 706 -2.84 -5.17 10.91
CA GLN A 706 -4.00 -5.80 10.27
C GLN A 706 -3.96 -5.66 8.75
N ALA A 707 -3.47 -4.53 8.24
CA ALA A 707 -3.22 -4.33 6.82
C ALA A 707 -2.13 -5.28 6.27
N LEU A 708 -1.08 -5.56 7.05
CA LEU A 708 -0.09 -6.60 6.74
C LEU A 708 -0.73 -8.00 6.70
N ILE A 709 -1.50 -8.37 7.73
CA ILE A 709 -2.15 -9.68 7.85
C ILE A 709 -3.11 -9.92 6.68
N GLY A 710 -4.06 -9.01 6.45
CA GLY A 710 -5.07 -9.15 5.40
C GLY A 710 -4.46 -9.31 4.02
N ALA A 711 -3.60 -8.37 3.60
CA ALA A 711 -2.97 -8.46 2.28
C ALA A 711 -1.97 -9.63 2.15
N THR A 712 -1.48 -10.21 3.26
CA THR A 712 -0.74 -11.48 3.22
C THR A 712 -1.66 -12.66 2.93
N LEU A 713 -2.79 -12.76 3.64
CA LEU A 713 -3.80 -13.81 3.42
C LEU A 713 -4.38 -13.74 2.00
N ASP A 714 -4.63 -12.55 1.46
CA ASP A 714 -5.09 -12.35 0.09
C ASP A 714 -4.12 -12.96 -0.94
N ARG A 715 -2.80 -12.90 -0.67
CA ARG A 715 -1.78 -13.43 -1.59
C ARG A 715 -1.50 -14.90 -1.39
N ILE A 716 -1.67 -15.42 -0.18
CA ILE A 716 -1.73 -16.85 0.07
C ILE A 716 -2.93 -17.46 -0.66
N ALA A 717 -4.11 -16.82 -0.64
CA ALA A 717 -5.27 -17.26 -1.42
C ALA A 717 -5.02 -17.22 -2.94
N GLU A 718 -4.48 -16.11 -3.48
CA GLU A 718 -4.06 -16.03 -4.89
C GLU A 718 -3.07 -17.17 -5.28
N ALA A 719 -2.08 -17.46 -4.43
CA ALA A 719 -1.07 -18.47 -4.70
C ALA A 719 -1.61 -19.90 -4.57
N GLU A 720 -2.39 -20.19 -3.53
CA GLU A 720 -2.96 -21.52 -3.31
C GLU A 720 -4.09 -21.84 -4.31
N GLN A 721 -4.81 -20.83 -4.84
CA GLN A 721 -5.75 -21.02 -5.96
C GLN A 721 -5.02 -21.46 -7.25
N ARG A 722 -3.85 -20.87 -7.54
CA ARG A 722 -2.98 -21.28 -8.65
C ARG A 722 -2.41 -22.70 -8.44
N ARG A 723 -2.13 -23.08 -7.19
CA ARG A 723 -1.59 -24.39 -6.81
C ARG A 723 -2.64 -25.50 -6.75
N ARG A 724 -3.91 -25.18 -6.48
CA ARG A 724 -5.05 -26.12 -6.48
C ARG A 724 -6.20 -25.59 -7.37
N PRO A 725 -6.13 -25.73 -8.72
CA PRO A 725 -7.17 -25.22 -9.61
C PRO A 725 -8.58 -25.81 -9.41
N GLY A 726 -8.68 -27.02 -8.84
CA GLY A 726 -9.96 -27.65 -8.49
C GLY A 726 -10.48 -27.31 -7.09
N CYS A 727 -9.74 -26.54 -6.29
CA CYS A 727 -10.13 -26.13 -4.95
C CYS A 727 -10.83 -24.77 -4.99
N LEU A 728 -11.92 -24.61 -4.24
CA LEU A 728 -12.53 -23.32 -3.94
C LEU A 728 -11.62 -22.57 -2.94
N VAL A 729 -10.85 -21.60 -3.43
CA VAL A 729 -10.04 -20.74 -2.55
C VAL A 729 -10.67 -19.36 -2.43
N ARG A 730 -10.80 -18.86 -1.20
CA ARG A 730 -11.33 -17.52 -0.90
C ARG A 730 -10.59 -16.88 0.28
N SER A 731 -9.97 -15.74 0.05
CA SER A 731 -9.71 -14.71 1.06
C SER A 731 -10.90 -13.76 1.09
N LEU A 732 -11.57 -13.67 2.23
CA LEU A 732 -12.77 -12.86 2.45
C LEU A 732 -12.41 -11.68 3.33
N ALA A 733 -12.27 -10.50 2.72
CA ALA A 733 -11.83 -9.29 3.40
C ALA A 733 -13.03 -8.50 3.95
N TRP A 734 -13.17 -8.50 5.27
CA TRP A 734 -14.27 -7.86 6.00
C TRP A 734 -13.88 -6.51 6.61
N ASP A 735 -14.84 -5.62 6.81
CA ASP A 735 -14.71 -4.55 7.80
C ASP A 735 -14.50 -5.13 9.22
N PRO A 736 -13.87 -4.38 10.15
CA PRO A 736 -13.79 -4.79 11.55
C PRO A 736 -15.15 -5.17 12.16
N ALA A 737 -15.13 -6.09 13.13
CA ALA A 737 -16.29 -6.29 14.00
C ALA A 737 -16.50 -5.03 14.86
N ASP A 738 -17.77 -4.69 15.10
CA ASP A 738 -18.25 -3.66 16.02
C ASP A 738 -17.57 -2.28 15.98
N GLY A 739 -18.13 -1.38 15.17
CA GLY A 739 -18.19 0.06 15.46
C GLY A 739 -16.88 0.87 15.48
N ALA A 740 -15.72 0.24 15.31
CA ALA A 740 -14.40 0.86 15.44
C ALA A 740 -14.00 1.79 14.26
N ALA A 741 -14.91 2.67 13.83
CA ALA A 741 -14.52 3.90 13.15
C ALA A 741 -13.81 4.81 14.17
N PRO A 742 -12.53 5.17 13.97
CA PRO A 742 -11.88 6.13 14.87
C PRO A 742 -12.57 7.49 14.74
N ALA A 743 -13.08 8.00 15.86
CA ALA A 743 -13.74 9.30 15.95
C ALA A 743 -12.73 10.45 15.79
N LEU A 744 -12.26 10.66 14.56
CA LEU A 744 -11.24 11.64 14.17
C LEU A 744 -11.71 12.48 12.97
N SER A 745 -12.89 13.09 13.11
CA SER A 745 -13.35 14.26 12.35
C SER A 745 -14.42 14.97 13.20
N GLY A 746 -14.40 16.31 13.24
CA GLY A 746 -15.28 17.11 14.11
C GLY A 746 -16.74 17.20 13.68
N ASP A 747 -17.13 16.50 12.60
CA ASP A 747 -18.45 16.60 11.98
C ASP A 747 -19.48 15.71 12.70
N ALA A 748 -20.10 16.26 13.74
CA ALA A 748 -21.25 15.68 14.42
C ALA A 748 -22.50 15.69 13.51
N GLY A 749 -22.54 14.80 12.50
CA GLY A 749 -23.60 14.78 11.48
C GLY A 749 -23.82 13.47 10.72
N ARG A 750 -23.04 12.41 10.96
CA ARG A 750 -23.30 11.06 10.39
C ARG A 750 -23.47 10.04 11.52
N GLY A 751 -24.61 9.34 11.53
CA GLY A 751 -24.92 8.27 12.48
C GLY A 751 -24.31 6.91 12.11
N ASP A 752 -24.62 5.88 12.90
CA ASP A 752 -23.99 4.54 12.95
C ASP A 752 -24.10 3.63 11.69
N ALA A 753 -24.33 4.19 10.50
CA ALA A 753 -24.52 3.47 9.23
C ALA A 753 -23.22 2.91 8.61
N GLY A 754 -22.31 2.37 9.44
CA GLY A 754 -20.93 2.04 9.06
C GLY A 754 -20.54 0.57 8.99
N ALA A 755 -21.23 -0.34 9.70
CA ALA A 755 -20.79 -1.74 9.85
C ALA A 755 -21.88 -2.75 9.45
N VAL A 756 -21.49 -3.79 8.71
CA VAL A 756 -22.38 -4.93 8.41
C VAL A 756 -22.70 -5.68 9.72
N PRO A 757 -23.97 -6.00 10.03
CA PRO A 757 -24.33 -6.83 11.18
C PRO A 757 -23.68 -8.22 11.12
N VAL A 758 -23.26 -8.76 12.28
CA VAL A 758 -22.49 -10.01 12.35
C VAL A 758 -23.17 -11.21 11.67
N HIS A 759 -24.51 -11.29 11.75
CA HIS A 759 -25.31 -12.31 11.08
C HIS A 759 -25.36 -12.12 9.55
N ALA A 760 -25.45 -10.86 9.08
CA ALA A 760 -25.45 -10.56 7.65
C ALA A 760 -24.08 -10.86 7.00
N ARG A 761 -22.98 -10.67 7.75
CA ARG A 761 -21.64 -11.16 7.33
C ARG A 761 -21.61 -12.69 7.22
N ALA A 762 -22.15 -13.41 8.20
CA ALA A 762 -22.17 -14.88 8.19
C ALA A 762 -23.03 -15.45 7.04
N ALA A 763 -24.16 -14.80 6.73
CA ALA A 763 -24.97 -15.13 5.55
C ALA A 763 -24.24 -14.84 4.23
N ALA A 764 -23.59 -13.67 4.11
CA ALA A 764 -22.79 -13.31 2.94
C ALA A 764 -21.58 -14.22 2.74
N PHE A 765 -20.96 -14.69 3.84
CA PHE A 765 -19.90 -15.70 3.83
C PHE A 765 -20.37 -16.99 3.17
N VAL A 766 -21.47 -17.57 3.65
CA VAL A 766 -22.05 -18.80 3.09
C VAL A 766 -22.50 -18.61 1.64
N ALA A 767 -23.03 -17.43 1.29
CA ALA A 767 -23.42 -17.10 -0.08
C ALA A 767 -22.24 -17.07 -1.07
N GLU A 768 -21.07 -16.56 -0.66
CA GLU A 768 -19.85 -16.55 -1.49
C GLU A 768 -19.35 -17.97 -1.82
N LEU A 769 -19.60 -18.96 -0.94
CA LEU A 769 -19.26 -20.36 -1.20
C LEU A 769 -20.12 -21.00 -2.32
N ALA A 770 -21.26 -20.38 -2.65
CA ALA A 770 -22.19 -20.83 -3.68
C ALA A 770 -22.03 -20.10 -5.03
N VAL A 771 -21.02 -19.24 -5.18
CA VAL A 771 -20.71 -18.55 -6.46
C VAL A 771 -19.26 -18.69 -6.89
N ASP A 772 -19.05 -18.77 -8.21
CA ASP A 772 -17.71 -18.63 -8.81
C ASP A 772 -17.23 -17.17 -8.79
N GLY A 773 -15.91 -17.02 -8.73
CA GLY A 773 -15.29 -15.74 -8.46
C GLY A 773 -13.78 -15.83 -8.19
N PRO A 774 -13.14 -14.67 -8.00
CA PRO A 774 -11.71 -14.55 -7.74
C PRO A 774 -11.33 -15.07 -6.34
N ALA A 775 -10.05 -15.37 -6.15
CA ALA A 775 -9.52 -15.86 -4.87
C ALA A 775 -9.53 -14.82 -3.74
N HIS A 776 -9.70 -13.53 -4.05
CA HIS A 776 -9.84 -12.44 -3.06
C HIS A 776 -11.13 -11.66 -3.34
N VAL A 777 -11.97 -11.54 -2.32
CA VAL A 777 -13.25 -10.83 -2.34
C VAL A 777 -13.33 -9.94 -1.11
N VAL A 778 -13.68 -8.66 -1.30
CA VAL A 778 -14.00 -7.71 -0.23
C VAL A 778 -15.53 -7.65 -0.08
N LEU A 779 -16.01 -7.78 1.16
CA LEU A 779 -17.43 -7.75 1.52
C LEU A 779 -17.66 -6.65 2.55
N THR A 780 -18.26 -5.56 2.09
CA THR A 780 -18.31 -4.27 2.83
C THR A 780 -19.58 -3.49 2.44
N PRO A 781 -20.14 -2.57 3.26
CA PRO A 781 -21.28 -1.74 2.87
C PRO A 781 -20.95 -0.84 1.67
N ARG A 782 -21.94 -0.44 0.87
CA ARG A 782 -21.70 0.54 -0.23
C ARG A 782 -21.12 1.88 0.26
N SER A 783 -21.34 2.26 1.52
CA SER A 783 -20.93 3.54 2.12
C SER A 783 -19.46 3.64 2.54
N THR A 784 -18.72 2.53 2.63
CA THR A 784 -17.35 2.49 3.18
C THR A 784 -16.25 2.61 2.14
N VAL A 785 -16.56 2.43 0.85
CA VAL A 785 -15.59 2.47 -0.26
C VAL A 785 -14.98 3.89 -0.37
N PRO A 786 -13.71 4.10 0.02
CA PRO A 786 -13.19 5.46 0.14
C PRO A 786 -12.81 6.05 -1.22
N ASP A 787 -13.49 7.12 -1.62
CA ASP A 787 -13.04 7.96 -2.74
C ASP A 787 -11.87 8.83 -2.28
N ARG A 788 -10.64 8.35 -2.51
CA ARG A 788 -9.41 9.09 -2.24
C ARG A 788 -8.96 9.86 -3.47
N ALA A 789 -8.41 11.05 -3.22
CA ALA A 789 -7.63 11.77 -4.21
C ALA A 789 -6.38 10.95 -4.57
N GLN A 790 -6.05 10.91 -5.86
CA GLN A 790 -4.82 10.31 -6.38
C GLN A 790 -3.99 11.44 -7.01
N PRO A 791 -3.02 12.00 -6.27
CA PRO A 791 -2.14 13.02 -6.80
C PRO A 791 -0.92 12.41 -7.51
N ALA A 792 -0.49 13.09 -8.56
CA ALA A 792 0.71 12.86 -9.35
C ALA A 792 1.29 14.23 -9.76
N SER A 793 2.48 14.26 -10.33
CA SER A 793 3.11 15.51 -10.80
C SER A 793 4.12 15.27 -11.92
N VAL A 794 4.39 16.31 -12.72
CA VAL A 794 5.45 16.30 -13.73
C VAL A 794 6.24 17.62 -13.69
N ALA A 795 7.57 17.51 -13.70
CA ALA A 795 8.46 18.66 -13.85
C ALA A 795 8.62 18.98 -15.34
N VAL A 796 8.21 20.18 -15.74
CA VAL A 796 8.26 20.66 -17.13
C VAL A 796 9.27 21.80 -17.25
N ASP A 797 10.17 21.69 -18.22
CA ASP A 797 11.28 22.61 -18.47
C ASP A 797 11.67 22.55 -19.94
N ALA A 798 12.27 23.62 -20.49
CA ALA A 798 12.68 23.70 -21.88
C ALA A 798 13.87 22.77 -22.24
N GLY A 799 14.64 22.30 -21.25
CA GLY A 799 15.70 21.30 -21.44
C GLY A 799 15.16 19.88 -21.56
N THR A 800 14.15 19.51 -20.78
CA THR A 800 13.52 18.17 -20.82
C THR A 800 12.39 18.06 -21.87
N HIS A 801 11.64 19.15 -22.06
CA HIS A 801 10.49 19.22 -22.96
C HIS A 801 10.69 20.35 -24.00
N PRO A 802 11.67 20.22 -24.92
CA PRO A 802 12.13 21.33 -25.75
C PRO A 802 11.11 21.83 -26.80
N TRP A 803 9.98 21.14 -26.97
CA TRP A 803 8.83 21.62 -27.75
C TRP A 803 8.09 22.79 -27.07
N LEU A 804 8.20 22.96 -25.74
CA LEU A 804 7.63 24.11 -25.01
C LEU A 804 8.11 25.46 -25.55
N ALA A 805 9.38 25.55 -25.95
CA ALA A 805 9.98 26.77 -26.48
C ALA A 805 9.28 27.26 -27.77
N ASP A 806 8.66 26.35 -28.53
CA ASP A 806 8.01 26.59 -29.82
C ASP A 806 6.47 26.64 -29.73
N HIS A 807 5.84 26.49 -28.56
CA HIS A 807 4.39 26.70 -28.40
C HIS A 807 4.14 28.07 -27.75
N ARG A 808 4.04 29.13 -28.58
CA ARG A 808 4.10 30.53 -28.13
C ARG A 808 2.86 31.39 -28.48
N PRO A 809 1.66 31.13 -27.93
CA PRO A 809 0.53 32.04 -28.06
C PRO A 809 0.89 33.46 -27.60
N GLN A 810 0.66 34.47 -28.44
CA GLN A 810 1.02 35.87 -28.17
C GLN A 810 2.51 36.05 -27.77
N ASP A 811 3.40 35.28 -28.41
CA ASP A 811 4.85 35.25 -28.18
C ASP A 811 5.29 34.78 -26.77
N VAL A 812 4.40 34.27 -25.91
CA VAL A 812 4.72 33.71 -24.58
C VAL A 812 4.71 32.18 -24.63
N ALA A 813 5.76 31.51 -24.16
CA ALA A 813 5.75 30.04 -24.09
C ALA A 813 4.72 29.55 -23.05
N ILE A 814 3.76 28.75 -23.50
CA ILE A 814 2.62 28.27 -22.70
C ILE A 814 2.49 26.76 -22.86
N LEU A 815 2.05 26.05 -21.81
CA LEU A 815 1.79 24.62 -21.86
C LEU A 815 0.69 24.25 -22.91
N PRO A 816 0.95 23.35 -23.87
CA PRO A 816 -0.04 22.93 -24.87
C PRO A 816 -1.22 22.16 -24.28
N LEU A 817 -2.41 22.37 -24.85
CA LEU A 817 -3.60 21.57 -24.50
C LEU A 817 -3.37 20.07 -24.77
N ALA A 818 -2.61 19.71 -25.80
CA ALA A 818 -2.26 18.31 -26.08
C ALA A 818 -1.50 17.64 -24.92
N ALA A 819 -0.64 18.37 -24.20
CA ALA A 819 0.09 17.83 -23.04
C ALA A 819 -0.85 17.64 -21.85
N GLY A 820 -1.72 18.64 -21.59
CA GLY A 820 -2.76 18.53 -20.58
C GLY A 820 -3.72 17.36 -20.83
N LEU A 821 -4.14 17.15 -22.09
CA LEU A 821 -4.96 16.00 -22.49
C LEU A 821 -4.25 14.66 -22.23
N GLY A 822 -2.97 14.53 -22.62
CA GLY A 822 -2.18 13.32 -22.38
C GLY A 822 -2.07 12.95 -20.90
N TRP A 823 -1.68 13.91 -20.06
CA TRP A 823 -1.55 13.69 -18.62
C TRP A 823 -2.89 13.44 -17.91
N MET A 824 -3.94 14.18 -18.27
CA MET A 824 -5.29 13.92 -17.73
C MET A 824 -5.76 12.51 -18.12
N ALA A 825 -5.53 12.09 -19.36
CA ALA A 825 -5.94 10.76 -19.84
C ALA A 825 -5.16 9.65 -19.12
N ALA A 826 -3.84 9.79 -18.92
CA ALA A 826 -3.06 8.83 -18.16
C ALA A 826 -3.51 8.72 -16.70
N ALA A 827 -3.74 9.85 -16.02
CA ALA A 827 -4.19 9.85 -14.62
C ALA A 827 -5.59 9.25 -14.48
N ALA A 828 -6.55 9.65 -15.35
CA ALA A 828 -7.87 9.01 -15.44
C ALA A 828 -7.76 7.50 -15.72
N ARG A 829 -6.86 7.10 -16.63
CA ARG A 829 -6.62 5.69 -16.96
C ARG A 829 -6.08 4.87 -15.80
N VAL A 830 -5.36 5.44 -14.83
CA VAL A 830 -4.96 4.71 -13.60
C VAL A 830 -6.16 4.46 -12.67
N ARG A 831 -7.17 5.35 -12.67
CA ARG A 831 -8.40 5.19 -11.90
C ARG A 831 -9.38 4.22 -12.57
N GLU A 832 -9.68 4.41 -13.86
CA GLU A 832 -10.64 3.59 -14.63
C GLU A 832 -10.02 3.21 -15.99
N GLN A 833 -10.01 1.92 -16.36
CA GLN A 833 -9.09 1.41 -17.40
C GLN A 833 -9.33 2.05 -18.77
N ASP A 834 -10.60 2.14 -19.15
CA ASP A 834 -11.05 2.58 -20.47
C ASP A 834 -11.65 4.00 -20.38
N ALA A 835 -11.12 4.80 -19.44
CA ALA A 835 -11.59 6.15 -19.13
C ALA A 835 -11.39 7.10 -20.32
N VAL A 836 -12.50 7.68 -20.77
CA VAL A 836 -12.54 8.74 -21.77
C VAL A 836 -12.69 10.07 -21.07
N LEU A 837 -11.87 11.06 -21.42
CA LEU A 837 -11.99 12.41 -20.85
C LEU A 837 -13.23 13.11 -21.42
N THR A 838 -13.95 13.83 -20.57
CA THR A 838 -15.20 14.52 -20.92
C THR A 838 -15.19 15.95 -20.38
N GLY A 839 -15.74 16.90 -21.13
CA GLY A 839 -15.88 18.29 -20.69
C GLY A 839 -14.55 18.99 -20.37
N VAL A 840 -13.47 18.62 -21.06
CA VAL A 840 -12.12 19.18 -20.84
C VAL A 840 -12.15 20.70 -21.02
N ARG A 841 -11.61 21.47 -20.08
CA ARG A 841 -11.48 22.93 -20.17
C ARG A 841 -10.12 23.44 -19.70
N VAL A 842 -9.59 24.40 -20.45
CA VAL A 842 -8.49 25.27 -20.04
C VAL A 842 -9.08 26.37 -19.15
N LEU A 843 -8.66 26.41 -17.89
CA LEU A 843 -9.08 27.40 -16.90
C LEU A 843 -8.09 28.57 -16.81
N ARG A 844 -6.79 28.27 -16.99
CA ARG A 844 -5.71 29.25 -17.00
C ARG A 844 -4.55 28.74 -17.86
N SER A 845 -3.90 29.63 -18.61
CA SER A 845 -2.64 29.35 -19.29
C SER A 845 -1.50 29.21 -18.29
N VAL A 846 -0.74 28.11 -18.35
CA VAL A 846 0.52 27.95 -17.60
C VAL A 846 1.66 28.46 -18.48
N ALA A 847 2.37 29.50 -18.04
CA ALA A 847 3.58 29.96 -18.72
C ALA A 847 4.77 29.05 -18.38
N THR A 848 5.60 28.72 -19.36
CA THR A 848 6.69 27.73 -19.24
C THR A 848 8.03 28.31 -19.67
N GLU A 849 8.27 29.58 -19.36
CA GLU A 849 9.56 30.26 -19.60
C GLU A 849 10.60 29.97 -18.49
N HIS A 850 10.15 29.34 -17.40
CA HIS A 850 10.93 28.83 -16.29
C HIS A 850 10.48 27.38 -15.99
N PRO A 851 11.30 26.57 -15.30
CA PRO A 851 10.87 25.27 -14.80
C PRO A 851 9.59 25.37 -13.97
N GLN A 852 8.66 24.45 -14.19
CA GLN A 852 7.36 24.38 -13.53
C GLN A 852 7.11 22.95 -13.04
N THR A 853 6.39 22.80 -11.92
CA THR A 853 5.84 21.50 -11.51
C THR A 853 4.35 21.52 -11.73
N ILE A 854 3.86 20.73 -12.69
CA ILE A 854 2.43 20.57 -12.94
C ILE A 854 1.91 19.49 -11.99
N GLY A 855 1.03 19.87 -11.07
CA GLY A 855 0.27 18.92 -10.25
C GLY A 855 -0.86 18.30 -11.06
N VAL A 856 -1.14 17.01 -10.85
CA VAL A 856 -2.23 16.28 -11.48
C VAL A 856 -2.99 15.50 -10.40
N THR A 857 -4.24 15.87 -10.14
CA THR A 857 -5.05 15.22 -9.08
C THR A 857 -6.33 14.62 -9.66
N VAL A 858 -6.51 13.32 -9.46
CA VAL A 858 -7.78 12.62 -9.72
C VAL A 858 -8.61 12.59 -8.44
N PHE A 859 -9.89 12.95 -8.49
CA PHE A 859 -10.83 12.79 -7.38
C PHE A 859 -12.22 12.44 -7.92
N GLY A 860 -12.86 11.40 -7.39
CA GLY A 860 -14.12 10.88 -7.92
C GLY A 860 -14.04 10.50 -9.40
N ARG A 861 -14.72 11.28 -10.24
CA ARG A 861 -14.71 11.16 -11.71
C ARG A 861 -14.14 12.41 -12.41
N GLU A 862 -13.30 13.17 -11.71
CA GLU A 862 -12.63 14.36 -12.25
C GLU A 862 -11.11 14.25 -12.19
N VAL A 863 -10.43 14.92 -13.13
CA VAL A 863 -8.99 15.18 -13.12
C VAL A 863 -8.76 16.68 -13.21
N TRP A 864 -7.86 17.17 -12.37
CA TRP A 864 -7.46 18.57 -12.28
C TRP A 864 -5.96 18.71 -12.47
N LEU A 865 -5.52 19.67 -13.28
CA LEU A 865 -4.12 20.08 -13.39
C LEU A 865 -3.92 21.42 -12.69
N SER A 866 -2.86 21.55 -11.90
CA SER A 866 -2.46 22.81 -11.24
C SER A 866 -1.05 23.25 -11.64
N ASN A 867 -0.78 24.55 -11.54
CA ASN A 867 0.59 25.08 -11.60
C ASN A 867 1.36 24.80 -10.28
N ASP A 868 2.58 25.30 -10.22
CA ASP A 868 3.47 25.25 -9.05
C ASP A 868 2.87 25.92 -7.79
N ALA A 869 2.10 26.99 -7.98
CA ALA A 869 1.34 27.68 -6.92
C ALA A 869 0.07 26.94 -6.48
N GLY A 870 -0.25 25.77 -7.07
CA GLY A 870 -1.42 24.96 -6.74
C GLY A 870 -2.74 25.47 -7.33
N GLU A 871 -2.72 26.47 -8.20
CA GLU A 871 -3.91 27.03 -8.85
C GLU A 871 -4.40 26.12 -10.00
N PRO A 872 -5.71 25.84 -10.11
CA PRO A 872 -6.24 24.96 -11.15
C PRO A 872 -6.17 25.62 -12.53
N CYS A 873 -5.48 24.95 -13.45
CA CYS A 873 -5.21 25.42 -14.81
C CYS A 873 -5.96 24.61 -15.89
N PHE A 874 -6.21 23.31 -15.67
CA PHE A 874 -7.12 22.51 -16.50
C PHE A 874 -8.02 21.64 -15.62
N ARG A 875 -9.20 21.28 -16.15
CA ARG A 875 -10.13 20.31 -15.57
C ARG A 875 -10.72 19.42 -16.66
N ALA A 876 -10.95 18.16 -16.34
CA ALA A 876 -11.80 17.25 -17.11
C ALA A 876 -12.64 16.37 -16.16
N GLY A 877 -13.84 15.99 -16.57
CA GLY A 877 -14.47 14.77 -16.07
C GLY A 877 -13.95 13.55 -16.83
N PHE A 878 -14.28 12.33 -16.40
CA PHE A 878 -14.10 11.14 -17.23
C PHE A 878 -15.26 10.16 -17.14
N GLY A 879 -15.52 9.49 -18.26
CA GLY A 879 -16.65 8.59 -18.49
C GLY A 879 -16.23 7.26 -19.12
N ALA A 880 -17.19 6.35 -19.26
CA ALA A 880 -17.14 5.34 -20.31
C ALA A 880 -17.20 6.04 -21.69
N PRO A 881 -16.66 5.44 -22.77
CA PRO A 881 -16.77 5.98 -24.12
C PRO A 881 -18.22 6.19 -24.55
N GLY A 882 -18.47 7.27 -25.30
CA GLY A 882 -19.65 7.37 -26.15
C GLY A 882 -19.60 6.36 -27.31
N PRO A 883 -20.60 6.36 -28.22
CA PRO A 883 -20.59 5.47 -29.38
C PRO A 883 -19.41 5.75 -30.32
N ASP A 884 -18.98 4.70 -31.03
CA ASP A 884 -17.98 4.77 -32.10
C ASP A 884 -18.47 5.60 -33.28
N ARG A 885 -17.52 6.23 -34.00
CA ARG A 885 -17.77 7.09 -35.16
C ARG A 885 -17.04 6.54 -36.40
N ASP A 886 -17.74 6.44 -37.52
CA ASP A 886 -17.14 6.08 -38.81
C ASP A 886 -16.42 7.30 -39.40
N TRP A 887 -15.09 7.22 -39.47
CA TRP A 887 -14.21 8.33 -39.87
C TRP A 887 -13.77 8.19 -41.32
N ARG A 888 -14.27 9.07 -42.19
CA ARG A 888 -14.00 9.07 -43.63
C ARG A 888 -13.37 10.38 -44.10
N PRO A 889 -12.24 10.36 -44.83
CA PRO A 889 -11.61 11.57 -45.34
C PRO A 889 -12.43 12.22 -46.47
N ALA A 890 -12.80 13.49 -46.28
CA ALA A 890 -13.53 14.28 -47.28
C ALA A 890 -12.57 14.90 -48.31
N GLY A 891 -11.97 14.07 -49.17
CA GLY A 891 -11.08 14.50 -50.26
C GLY A 891 -9.62 14.08 -50.09
N ASP A 892 -8.74 14.70 -50.88
CA ASP A 892 -7.30 14.41 -50.92
C ASP A 892 -6.54 15.13 -49.79
N PRO A 893 -5.88 14.40 -48.85
CA PRO A 893 -5.09 15.00 -47.78
C PRO A 893 -3.74 15.59 -48.22
N ALA A 894 -3.32 15.39 -49.47
CA ALA A 894 -1.99 15.76 -49.98
C ALA A 894 -1.98 16.98 -50.92
N ARG A 895 -3.12 17.64 -51.11
CA ARG A 895 -3.32 18.71 -52.11
C ARG A 895 -2.38 19.92 -51.96
N PHE A 896 -1.99 20.26 -50.72
CA PHE A 896 -1.04 21.32 -50.41
C PHE A 896 0.06 20.81 -49.44
N PRO A 897 1.31 21.31 -49.56
CA PRO A 897 2.36 20.98 -48.60
C PRO A 897 2.04 21.63 -47.24
N GLY A 898 2.34 20.93 -46.14
CA GLY A 898 2.04 21.41 -44.78
C GLY A 898 2.73 22.73 -44.41
N SER A 899 3.85 23.06 -45.06
CA SER A 899 4.50 24.38 -44.95
C SER A 899 3.59 25.56 -45.32
N SER A 900 2.54 25.35 -46.13
CA SER A 900 1.54 26.37 -46.44
C SER A 900 0.74 26.85 -45.22
N VAL A 901 0.59 25.99 -44.19
CA VAL A 901 -0.04 26.37 -42.91
C VAL A 901 0.77 27.47 -42.23
N TYR A 902 2.09 27.29 -42.13
CA TYR A 902 2.98 28.17 -41.36
C TYR A 902 3.48 29.39 -42.16
N ALA A 903 3.27 29.42 -43.48
CA ALA A 903 3.84 30.45 -44.36
C ALA A 903 2.99 31.71 -44.58
N GLY A 904 1.74 31.76 -44.09
CA GLY A 904 0.83 32.88 -44.40
C GLY A 904 -0.32 33.15 -43.41
N ARG A 905 -0.63 32.23 -42.50
CA ARG A 905 -1.53 32.47 -41.35
C ARG A 905 -0.80 31.98 -40.09
N PRO A 906 -0.30 32.86 -39.22
CA PRO A 906 0.57 32.45 -38.13
C PRO A 906 -0.20 31.69 -37.05
N LEU A 907 -0.23 30.36 -37.18
CA LEU A 907 -0.28 29.49 -36.02
C LEU A 907 0.91 29.84 -35.10
N PHE A 908 0.67 29.86 -33.80
CA PHE A 908 1.64 30.22 -32.76
C PHE A 908 2.70 29.12 -32.48
N HIS A 909 3.03 28.33 -33.50
CA HIS A 909 3.89 27.14 -33.40
C HIS A 909 5.20 27.38 -34.15
N GLY A 910 6.32 27.18 -33.47
CA GLY A 910 7.68 27.21 -34.02
C GLY A 910 8.13 25.86 -34.59
N PRO A 911 9.35 25.77 -35.14
CA PRO A 911 9.77 24.67 -36.01
C PRO A 911 9.68 23.26 -35.42
N ARG A 912 9.89 23.06 -34.11
CA ARG A 912 9.74 21.75 -33.46
C ARG A 912 8.32 21.22 -33.48
N LEU A 913 7.34 22.13 -33.59
CA LEU A 913 5.90 21.85 -33.66
C LEU A 913 5.33 22.08 -35.08
N HIS A 914 6.17 22.16 -36.12
CA HIS A 914 5.71 22.16 -37.52
C HIS A 914 5.36 20.74 -38.00
N VAL A 915 4.37 20.15 -37.31
CA VAL A 915 3.96 18.74 -37.40
C VAL A 915 3.02 18.45 -38.57
N VAL A 916 2.32 19.46 -39.12
CA VAL A 916 1.43 19.26 -40.27
C VAL A 916 2.29 19.02 -41.52
N ARG A 917 2.19 17.83 -42.09
CA ARG A 917 2.96 17.39 -43.27
C ARG A 917 2.27 17.76 -44.58
N SER A 918 0.95 17.64 -44.64
CA SER A 918 0.14 17.97 -45.82
C SER A 918 -1.27 18.41 -45.43
N LEU A 919 -1.89 19.20 -46.31
CA LEU A 919 -3.18 19.83 -46.11
C LEU A 919 -4.05 19.60 -47.36
N GLY A 920 -5.28 19.15 -47.17
CA GLY A 920 -6.28 19.00 -48.23
C GLY A 920 -6.99 20.31 -48.56
N GLU A 921 -8.14 20.22 -49.24
CA GLU A 921 -9.03 21.38 -49.40
C GLU A 921 -9.77 21.67 -48.09
N ILE A 922 -9.75 22.93 -47.63
CA ILE A 922 -10.51 23.36 -46.45
C ILE A 922 -11.98 23.51 -46.87
N GLY A 923 -12.82 22.55 -46.46
CA GLY A 923 -14.25 22.54 -46.72
C GLY A 923 -15.05 23.33 -45.68
N PRO A 924 -16.37 23.51 -45.91
CA PRO A 924 -17.24 24.19 -44.95
C PRO A 924 -17.31 23.44 -43.62
N GLU A 925 -17.48 22.11 -43.66
CA GLU A 925 -17.72 21.25 -42.49
C GLU A 925 -16.45 20.55 -41.96
N GLY A 926 -15.28 20.75 -42.57
CA GLY A 926 -14.06 20.08 -42.15
C GLY A 926 -12.85 20.26 -43.07
N VAL A 927 -11.78 19.54 -42.77
CA VAL A 927 -10.55 19.44 -43.57
C VAL A 927 -9.88 18.10 -43.30
N VAL A 928 -9.11 17.59 -44.26
CA VAL A 928 -8.28 16.40 -44.09
C VAL A 928 -6.81 16.74 -44.37
N GLY A 929 -5.87 16.12 -43.67
CA GLY A 929 -4.44 16.33 -43.86
C GLY A 929 -3.61 15.19 -43.27
N THR A 930 -2.28 15.31 -43.33
CA THR A 930 -1.36 14.34 -42.71
C THR A 930 -0.53 15.05 -41.65
N VAL A 931 -0.38 14.45 -40.47
CA VAL A 931 0.45 14.96 -39.36
C VAL A 931 1.59 14.00 -39.01
N LEU A 932 2.66 14.53 -38.41
CA LEU A 932 3.83 13.78 -37.97
C LEU A 932 3.78 13.55 -36.45
N GLY A 933 3.97 12.31 -36.04
CA GLY A 933 4.22 11.97 -34.63
C GLY A 933 5.65 12.31 -34.19
N ALA A 934 5.89 12.31 -32.88
CA ALA A 934 7.12 12.77 -32.25
C ALA A 934 8.38 12.03 -32.77
N ARG A 935 8.26 10.72 -33.03
CA ARG A 935 9.30 9.90 -33.68
C ARG A 935 9.65 10.40 -35.08
N ALA A 936 8.67 10.80 -35.88
CA ALA A 936 8.88 11.31 -37.23
C ALA A 936 9.42 12.75 -37.24
N MET A 937 9.17 13.52 -36.17
CA MET A 937 9.78 14.83 -35.91
C MET A 937 11.21 14.73 -35.35
N GLY A 938 11.73 13.52 -35.08
CA GLY A 938 13.06 13.31 -34.51
C GLY A 938 13.18 13.81 -33.06
N TRP A 939 12.08 13.92 -32.32
CA TRP A 939 12.11 14.29 -30.92
C TRP A 939 12.78 13.17 -30.08
N PRO A 940 13.57 13.50 -29.04
CA PRO A 940 14.01 12.50 -28.06
C PRO A 940 12.79 11.80 -27.47
N ASP A 941 12.92 10.59 -26.95
CA ASP A 941 11.82 9.95 -26.24
C ASP A 941 11.46 10.77 -25.00
N ASP A 942 10.27 11.36 -25.03
CA ASP A 942 9.63 12.02 -23.92
C ASP A 942 8.77 11.00 -23.16
N ASP A 943 8.57 11.23 -21.87
CA ASP A 943 7.84 10.31 -21.01
C ASP A 943 6.31 10.35 -21.22
N LEU A 944 5.84 11.00 -22.30
CA LEU A 944 4.43 11.24 -22.53
C LEU A 944 3.67 9.96 -22.90
N PRO A 945 2.45 9.78 -22.35
CA PRO A 945 1.64 8.59 -22.55
C PRO A 945 1.02 8.48 -23.96
N VAL A 946 1.10 9.54 -24.75
CA VAL A 946 0.48 9.71 -26.07
C VAL A 946 1.43 10.49 -26.98
N ASP A 947 1.29 10.32 -28.31
CA ASP A 947 2.06 11.09 -29.27
C ASP A 947 1.62 12.57 -29.29
N LEU A 948 2.31 13.40 -28.49
CA LEU A 948 2.01 14.83 -28.36
C LEU A 948 2.03 15.55 -29.71
N ALA A 949 3.03 15.27 -30.55
CA ALA A 949 3.22 15.97 -31.82
C ALA A 949 2.03 15.76 -32.77
N ALA A 950 1.48 14.53 -32.82
CA ALA A 950 0.29 14.28 -33.63
C ALA A 950 -1.01 14.77 -32.97
N LEU A 951 -1.14 14.67 -31.63
CA LEU A 951 -2.31 15.18 -30.91
C LEU A 951 -2.41 16.72 -31.00
N ASP A 952 -1.28 17.40 -30.88
CA ASP A 952 -1.14 18.83 -31.17
C ASP A 952 -1.38 19.12 -32.66
N GLY A 953 -0.86 18.27 -33.57
CA GLY A 953 -1.15 18.35 -35.00
C GLY A 953 -2.64 18.28 -35.36
N ALA A 954 -3.44 17.51 -34.60
CA ALA A 954 -4.90 17.50 -34.74
C ALA A 954 -5.53 18.82 -34.29
N LEU A 955 -5.06 19.41 -33.19
CA LEU A 955 -5.48 20.73 -32.74
C LEU A 955 -5.06 21.84 -33.73
N GLN A 956 -3.85 21.77 -34.29
CA GLN A 956 -3.36 22.67 -35.32
C GLN A 956 -4.21 22.60 -36.60
N LEU A 957 -4.47 21.40 -37.13
CA LEU A 957 -5.29 21.23 -38.34
C LEU A 957 -6.75 21.66 -38.10
N SER A 958 -7.29 21.38 -36.92
CA SER A 958 -8.61 21.87 -36.50
C SER A 958 -8.64 23.40 -36.40
N GLY A 959 -7.56 24.02 -35.90
CA GLY A 959 -7.37 25.47 -35.87
C GLY A 959 -7.25 26.09 -37.27
N VAL A 960 -6.56 25.43 -38.20
CA VAL A 960 -6.47 25.83 -39.62
C VAL A 960 -7.83 25.84 -40.29
N TRP A 961 -8.68 24.84 -40.02
CA TRP A 961 -10.07 24.89 -40.45
C TRP A 961 -10.83 26.00 -39.72
N ALA A 962 -10.76 26.11 -38.39
CA ALA A 962 -11.54 27.06 -37.60
C ALA A 962 -11.26 28.54 -37.95
N MET A 963 -10.02 28.88 -38.32
CA MET A 963 -9.61 30.24 -38.64
C MET A 963 -10.38 30.88 -39.82
N ASP A 964 -10.73 32.14 -39.60
CA ASP A 964 -11.23 33.10 -40.57
C ASP A 964 -10.11 34.11 -40.91
N GLU A 965 -10.22 34.89 -41.99
CA GLU A 965 -9.09 35.66 -42.55
C GLU A 965 -8.52 36.75 -41.61
N HIS A 966 -9.25 37.10 -40.55
CA HIS A 966 -8.91 38.20 -39.64
C HIS A 966 -8.92 37.82 -38.14
N ARG A 967 -9.15 36.54 -37.79
CA ARG A 967 -9.32 36.13 -36.39
C ARG A 967 -8.50 34.88 -36.03
N PRO A 968 -7.43 35.02 -35.22
CA PRO A 968 -6.80 33.86 -34.58
C PRO A 968 -7.77 33.24 -33.56
N VAL A 969 -7.62 31.94 -33.32
CA VAL A 969 -8.44 31.19 -32.37
C VAL A 969 -7.57 30.30 -31.48
N LEU A 970 -8.01 30.07 -30.24
CA LEU A 970 -7.37 29.16 -29.29
C LEU A 970 -8.33 28.03 -28.91
N PRO A 971 -7.90 26.76 -28.88
CA PRO A 971 -8.70 25.67 -28.35
C PRO A 971 -8.74 25.76 -26.82
N LEU A 972 -9.90 26.12 -26.25
CA LEU A 972 -10.09 26.26 -24.80
C LEU A 972 -10.85 25.09 -24.16
N GLY A 973 -11.33 24.15 -24.97
CA GLY A 973 -11.96 22.93 -24.47
C GLY A 973 -12.08 21.83 -25.51
N VAL A 974 -12.40 20.62 -25.03
CA VAL A 974 -12.79 19.46 -25.83
C VAL A 974 -13.99 18.82 -25.13
N ALA A 975 -15.02 18.43 -25.88
CA ALA A 975 -16.21 17.81 -25.28
C ALA A 975 -15.95 16.37 -24.85
N GLU A 976 -15.22 15.59 -25.66
CA GLU A 976 -14.81 14.21 -25.37
C GLU A 976 -13.44 13.93 -26.00
N CYS A 977 -12.48 13.37 -25.25
CA CYS A 977 -11.16 12.98 -25.75
C CYS A 977 -10.89 11.51 -25.46
N ARG A 978 -10.70 10.72 -26.52
CA ARG A 978 -10.51 9.26 -26.50
C ARG A 978 -9.11 8.91 -26.99
N ILE A 979 -8.40 8.08 -26.24
CA ILE A 979 -7.07 7.57 -26.61
C ILE A 979 -7.17 6.06 -26.87
N HIS A 980 -7.28 5.71 -28.15
CA HIS A 980 -7.45 4.34 -28.63
C HIS A 980 -6.12 3.57 -28.73
N ARG A 981 -5.02 4.28 -28.99
CA ARG A 981 -3.65 3.74 -29.02
C ARG A 981 -2.73 4.64 -28.19
N TRP A 982 -1.85 4.04 -27.41
CA TRP A 982 -1.02 4.73 -26.41
C TRP A 982 0.46 4.67 -26.80
N GLY A 983 1.23 5.68 -26.40
CA GLY A 983 2.61 5.89 -26.84
C GLY A 983 2.72 6.61 -28.19
N ARG A 984 3.89 6.47 -28.83
CA ARG A 984 4.30 7.20 -30.04
C ARG A 984 3.90 6.51 -31.34
N LEU A 985 3.51 7.29 -32.35
CA LEU A 985 3.14 6.80 -33.67
C LEU A 985 4.31 6.08 -34.37
N PRO A 986 4.03 5.04 -35.18
CA PRO A 986 5.05 4.37 -36.00
C PRO A 986 5.42 5.18 -37.26
N GLY A 987 4.58 6.13 -37.69
CA GLY A 987 4.78 6.95 -38.89
C GLY A 987 3.77 8.11 -38.97
N PRO A 988 3.67 8.79 -40.12
CA PRO A 988 2.68 9.85 -40.32
C PRO A 988 1.25 9.33 -40.16
N ALA A 989 0.38 10.13 -39.54
CA ALA A 989 -1.03 9.82 -39.34
C ALA A 989 -1.93 10.70 -40.24
N LEU A 990 -3.01 10.11 -40.75
CA LEU A 990 -4.09 10.84 -41.40
C LEU A 990 -4.91 11.54 -40.33
N CYS A 991 -5.03 12.86 -40.42
CA CYS A 991 -5.89 13.65 -39.55
C CYS A 991 -7.15 14.08 -40.31
N ILE A 992 -8.31 13.75 -39.76
CA ILE A 992 -9.64 14.08 -40.32
C ILE A 992 -10.33 15.02 -39.34
N VAL A 993 -10.66 16.23 -39.78
CA VAL A 993 -11.49 17.21 -39.06
C VAL A 993 -12.88 17.24 -39.69
N ALA A 994 -13.94 17.14 -38.89
CA ALA A 994 -15.32 17.00 -39.33
C ALA A 994 -16.32 17.75 -38.42
N ASP A 995 -17.61 17.72 -38.81
CA ASP A 995 -18.76 18.33 -38.12
C ASP A 995 -18.59 19.82 -37.77
N GLY A 996 -17.76 20.51 -38.55
CA GLY A 996 -17.36 21.88 -38.34
C GLY A 996 -18.51 22.87 -38.41
N ARG A 997 -18.70 23.63 -37.31
CA ARG A 997 -19.64 24.76 -37.20
C ARG A 997 -18.89 26.00 -36.71
N ARG A 998 -19.18 27.15 -37.30
CA ARG A 998 -18.60 28.46 -36.91
C ARG A 998 -19.72 29.44 -36.65
N ASP A 999 -19.54 30.32 -35.67
CA ASP A 999 -20.45 31.41 -35.34
C ASP A 999 -19.70 32.69 -34.93
N ASP A 1000 -20.41 33.73 -34.49
CA ASP A 1000 -19.81 35.02 -34.10
C ASP A 1000 -18.93 34.95 -32.83
N ARG A 1001 -19.00 33.86 -32.06
CA ARG A 1001 -18.30 33.66 -30.78
C ARG A 1001 -17.08 32.74 -30.93
N GLY A 1002 -17.11 31.81 -31.89
CA GLY A 1002 -16.03 30.87 -32.11
C GLY A 1002 -16.30 29.81 -33.17
N ALA A 1003 -15.66 28.65 -33.01
CA ALA A 1003 -15.87 27.50 -33.86
C ALA A 1003 -15.85 26.20 -33.05
N ARG A 1004 -16.54 25.18 -33.55
CA ARG A 1004 -16.55 23.83 -32.98
C ARG A 1004 -16.44 22.79 -34.09
N CYS A 1005 -15.58 21.80 -33.88
CA CYS A 1005 -15.41 20.65 -34.78
C CYS A 1005 -14.99 19.41 -33.99
N ASP A 1006 -15.09 18.25 -34.64
CA ASP A 1006 -14.51 16.99 -34.16
C ASP A 1006 -13.24 16.69 -34.97
N ALA A 1007 -12.27 16.01 -34.40
CA ALA A 1007 -11.09 15.52 -35.12
C ALA A 1007 -10.70 14.10 -34.72
N ALA A 1008 -10.12 13.34 -35.66
CA ALA A 1008 -9.54 12.02 -35.43
C ALA A 1008 -8.15 11.88 -36.03
N LEU A 1009 -7.33 11.07 -35.38
CA LEU A 1009 -6.03 10.60 -35.84
C LEU A 1009 -6.12 9.12 -36.22
N VAL A 1010 -5.90 8.82 -37.50
CA VAL A 1010 -5.84 7.46 -38.04
C VAL A 1010 -4.40 7.16 -38.42
N GLY A 1011 -3.87 6.04 -37.93
CA GLY A 1011 -2.48 5.64 -38.12
C GLY A 1011 -2.18 5.17 -39.55
N PRO A 1012 -0.89 4.94 -39.89
CA PRO A 1012 -0.48 4.42 -41.21
C PRO A 1012 -0.89 2.95 -41.43
N ASP A 1013 -1.36 2.28 -40.38
CA ASP A 1013 -2.01 0.98 -40.34
C ASP A 1013 -3.52 1.05 -40.68
N GLY A 1014 -4.11 2.24 -40.68
CA GLY A 1014 -5.56 2.45 -40.81
C GLY A 1014 -6.32 2.36 -39.48
N GLU A 1015 -5.63 2.13 -38.36
CA GLU A 1015 -6.23 2.03 -37.03
C GLU A 1015 -6.53 3.42 -36.46
N LEU A 1016 -7.55 3.54 -35.63
CA LEU A 1016 -7.87 4.78 -34.91
C LEU A 1016 -6.93 4.93 -33.70
N TRP A 1017 -6.24 6.07 -33.59
CA TRP A 1017 -5.28 6.34 -32.51
C TRP A 1017 -5.86 7.26 -31.43
N ALA A 1018 -6.54 8.34 -31.82
CA ALA A 1018 -7.22 9.24 -30.89
C ALA A 1018 -8.38 9.97 -31.56
N GLU A 1019 -9.38 10.38 -30.76
CA GLU A 1019 -10.47 11.27 -31.15
C GLU A 1019 -10.55 12.47 -30.20
N LEU A 1020 -10.80 13.65 -30.77
CA LEU A 1020 -11.05 14.91 -30.08
C LEU A 1020 -12.41 15.44 -30.55
N LEU A 1021 -13.48 15.06 -29.85
CA LEU A 1021 -14.84 15.43 -30.22
C LEU A 1021 -15.23 16.75 -29.57
N GLY A 1022 -15.87 17.64 -30.34
CA GLY A 1022 -16.34 18.93 -29.89
C GLY A 1022 -15.24 19.84 -29.35
N ILE A 1023 -14.13 19.97 -30.07
CA ILE A 1023 -13.07 20.95 -29.79
C ILE A 1023 -13.69 22.35 -29.85
N GLU A 1024 -13.53 23.15 -28.78
CA GLU A 1024 -14.11 24.48 -28.63
C GLU A 1024 -13.02 25.54 -28.87
N PHE A 1025 -13.11 26.22 -30.02
CA PHE A 1025 -12.22 27.31 -30.43
C PHE A 1025 -12.86 28.66 -30.12
N VAL A 1026 -12.16 29.50 -29.35
CA VAL A 1026 -12.63 30.85 -28.99
C VAL A 1026 -11.71 31.90 -29.63
N ALA A 1027 -12.32 32.96 -30.17
CA ALA A 1027 -11.59 34.12 -30.67
C ALA A 1027 -11.21 35.06 -29.49
N PRO A 1028 -9.94 35.50 -29.34
CA PRO A 1028 -9.54 36.40 -28.27
C PRO A 1028 -10.30 37.73 -28.29
N LEU A 1029 -10.92 38.08 -27.15
CA LEU A 1029 -11.63 39.35 -26.96
C LEU A 1029 -10.64 40.52 -27.04
N GLY A 1030 -10.64 41.22 -28.18
CA GLY A 1030 -9.80 42.41 -28.40
C GLY A 1030 -9.30 42.57 -29.84
N VAL A 1031 -9.31 41.51 -30.65
CA VAL A 1031 -8.92 41.59 -32.07
C VAL A 1031 -10.14 41.84 -32.95
N ARG A 1032 -10.18 43.02 -33.58
CA ARG A 1032 -11.12 43.47 -34.63
C ARG A 1032 -10.38 44.33 -35.64
#